data_AF-A0A6L6J6Q0-F1
#
_entry.id   AF-A0A6L6J6Q0-F1
#
_cell.length_a   1.000
_cell.length_b   1.000
_cell.length_c   1.000
_cell.angle_alpha   90.00
_cell.angle_beta   90.00
_cell.angle_gamma   90.00
#
_symmetry.space_group_name_H-M   'P 1'
#
loop_
_entity.id
_entity.type
_entity.pdbx_description
1 polymer ?
#
loop_
_entity_poly.entity_id
_entity_poly.type
_entity_poly.pdbx_seq_one_letter_code
_entity_poly.pdbx_strand_id
1 'polypeptide(L)'
;MAIFSFIAGTAAWAGIAGAIGTTAAGAIIAFGQSLSWSIVGMAMQRRKVDGQTVKATISQADQPRIRGWGRLLLGGVRSFHESAQGELFQLVVCHHGRVDGLIQFWWDGKPVSQDAEGRVSRYKRSYFRDGSGNGGDYTAIPPRNLSLFPALWTAQHRLEGQATFLTCFGDPSDEDFGKYFPNGPGTKVQVEVRGSRVRNLLGFQQYTENAGLCIRDFMTHPDGWGFPLSKLDDDSWANFVTISSQTVALKNGGTEPRYSLCGFYALDESLKDVTARMLSVCDAQLYETAEGKIGILGGAWSVPDVTITDADILEFDLGDGDDPLDAYNVLKGSFVSPAHAYQPIEVREIEDAVSLANSEVRTEQLDLDMCPSGTQLQRLMKIKMAKDRREIVGTLRTNLVGMKARWPKGNGIHTIGVVAPDIGLNGVFEVTGHTFDIPSGFCEIGIASLDNPYGWHAPTEETDLPLTYTSIPTPDNPTGNPAGAVLTQERVLVSSGVYGAQIAVTVDNPDREGLRLRAETSPGSVADVSDDGPGEWVAMTGGRLRAKSGILDDNTTHTVRIKWAGRTDWVNTGSITVRANAEQPDPPTSFSAVAAGGVVALDWVNAASNFYQTQIFRNSVNNFSTATHIKTVDGLAGQVSGYDDDPPGASALRYYWAITINGSGVASVTAGPVTATA
;
A
#
# COMPACT_ATOMS: atom_id res chain seq x y z
N MET A 1 -24.05 -2.07 45.09
CA MET A 1 -24.28 -0.84 45.87
C MET A 1 -23.28 -0.81 47.00
N ALA A 2 -22.34 0.16 46.96
CA ALA A 2 -21.57 0.77 48.07
C ALA A 2 -20.70 -0.12 48.98
N ILE A 3 -19.52 0.27 49.48
CA ILE A 3 -18.63 1.45 49.40
C ILE A 3 -17.26 0.94 49.93
N PHE A 4 -16.15 1.19 49.23
CA PHE A 4 -14.79 1.04 49.77
C PHE A 4 -14.36 2.38 50.39
N SER A 5 -13.88 2.37 51.63
CA SER A 5 -13.38 3.55 52.33
C SER A 5 -11.84 3.58 52.32
N PHE A 6 -11.30 4.66 51.75
CA PHE A 6 -9.91 5.09 51.83
C PHE A 6 -9.65 5.71 53.21
N ILE A 7 -8.58 5.33 53.90
CA ILE A 7 -8.03 6.09 55.04
C ILE A 7 -6.63 6.57 54.64
N ALA A 8 -6.51 7.87 54.41
CA ALA A 8 -5.25 8.59 54.29
C ALA A 8 -4.84 9.08 55.69
N GLY A 9 -3.70 8.60 56.19
CA GLY A 9 -3.07 9.11 57.41
C GLY A 9 -2.09 10.22 57.06
N THR A 10 -2.44 11.46 57.39
CA THR A 10 -1.55 12.63 57.34
C THR A 10 -0.83 12.76 58.68
N ALA A 11 0.49 12.89 58.66
CA ALA A 11 1.26 13.37 59.81
C ALA A 11 1.99 14.66 59.39
N ALA A 12 1.60 15.75 60.06
CA ALA A 12 2.10 17.09 59.87
C ALA A 12 3.45 17.29 60.56
N TRP A 13 4.37 17.97 59.87
CA TRP A 13 5.29 18.94 60.49
C TRP A 13 5.39 20.16 59.57
N ALA A 14 4.92 21.29 60.08
CA ALA A 14 4.92 22.58 59.41
C ALA A 14 6.16 23.40 59.79
N GLY A 15 6.69 24.16 58.84
CA GLY A 15 7.75 25.15 59.06
C GLY A 15 8.08 25.98 57.80
N ILE A 16 7.18 26.90 57.42
CA ILE A 16 7.35 28.31 56.97
C ILE A 16 8.65 28.67 56.21
N ALA A 17 8.73 29.52 55.17
CA ALA A 17 7.87 30.10 54.12
C ALA A 17 8.81 31.01 53.29
N GLY A 18 8.57 31.17 51.99
CA GLY A 18 9.28 32.15 51.16
C GLY A 18 8.67 32.23 49.76
N ALA A 19 7.69 33.11 49.59
CA ALA A 19 6.90 33.30 48.38
C ALA A 19 7.55 34.26 47.37
N ILE A 20 7.63 33.85 46.10
CA ILE A 20 7.58 34.66 44.87
C ILE A 20 6.99 33.69 43.83
N GLY A 21 5.81 33.81 43.23
CA GLY A 21 5.17 34.92 42.53
C GLY A 21 4.39 34.25 41.38
N THR A 22 3.09 34.47 41.30
CA THR A 22 2.11 33.72 40.51
C THR A 22 2.20 33.92 39.00
N THR A 23 2.37 32.84 38.22
CA THR A 23 1.74 32.61 36.89
C THR A 23 1.81 31.12 36.52
N ALA A 24 0.64 30.47 36.39
CA ALA A 24 0.35 29.21 35.69
C ALA A 24 1.45 28.11 35.67
N ALA A 25 1.59 27.37 36.76
CA ALA A 25 2.30 26.08 36.81
C ALA A 25 1.60 25.13 37.79
N GLY A 26 0.47 24.56 37.34
CA GLY A 26 -0.33 23.62 38.13
C GLY A 26 -0.06 22.18 37.75
N ALA A 27 1.15 21.67 38.02
CA ALA A 27 1.48 20.24 38.10
C ALA A 27 2.85 20.08 38.78
N ILE A 28 2.94 20.42 40.06
CA ILE A 28 4.12 20.17 40.88
C ILE A 28 3.74 19.17 41.99
N ILE A 29 4.39 18.01 41.90
CA ILE A 29 4.67 17.00 42.94
C ILE A 29 3.54 16.01 43.27
N ALA A 30 3.58 14.87 42.57
CA ALA A 30 3.22 13.55 43.10
C ALA A 30 4.10 12.45 42.46
N PHE A 31 5.39 12.72 42.22
CA PHE A 31 6.36 11.73 41.72
C PHE A 31 7.40 11.32 42.77
N GLY A 32 7.25 11.80 44.01
CA GLY A 32 8.30 11.72 45.04
C GLY A 32 8.13 10.65 46.13
N GLN A 33 7.16 9.73 46.05
CA GLN A 33 6.95 8.72 47.10
C GLN A 33 6.59 7.30 46.62
N SER A 34 6.70 6.99 45.32
CA SER A 34 6.35 5.64 44.83
C SER A 34 7.12 5.18 43.59
N LEU A 35 8.43 5.43 43.54
CA LEU A 35 9.32 4.53 42.78
C LEU A 35 9.65 3.33 43.67
N SER A 36 8.61 2.64 44.14
CA SER A 36 8.72 1.24 44.53
C SER A 36 9.06 0.47 43.27
N TRP A 37 10.17 -0.27 43.32
CA TRP A 37 10.77 -1.09 42.25
C TRP A 37 9.81 -2.10 41.60
N SER A 38 8.58 -2.21 42.10
CA SER A 38 7.49 -3.01 41.56
C SER A 38 6.76 -2.30 40.40
N ILE A 39 7.44 -2.11 39.26
CA ILE A 39 6.76 -2.33 37.97
C ILE A 39 7.17 -3.73 37.49
N VAL A 40 6.99 -4.72 38.37
CA VAL A 40 6.84 -6.10 37.95
C VAL A 40 5.37 -6.25 37.56
N GLY A 41 5.11 -6.45 36.28
CA GLY A 41 3.81 -6.84 35.75
C GLY A 41 2.69 -5.80 35.90
N MET A 42 2.79 -4.65 35.24
CA MET A 42 1.57 -3.91 34.90
C MET A 42 1.04 -4.40 33.57
N ALA A 43 -0.20 -4.90 33.63
CA ALA A 43 -1.05 -5.32 32.53
C ALA A 43 -0.75 -4.52 31.26
N MET A 44 -0.48 -5.22 30.17
CA MET A 44 -0.50 -4.65 28.83
C MET A 44 -1.94 -4.25 28.52
N GLN A 45 -2.35 -3.09 29.03
CA GLN A 45 -3.59 -2.46 28.62
C GLN A 45 -3.45 -2.19 27.12
N ARG A 46 -4.35 -2.80 26.36
CA ARG A 46 -4.47 -2.56 24.92
C ARG A 46 -4.51 -1.06 24.69
N ARG A 47 -3.79 -0.64 23.65
CA ARG A 47 -3.75 0.75 23.23
C ARG A 47 -5.16 1.34 23.14
N LYS A 48 -5.36 2.54 23.67
CA LYS A 48 -6.66 3.25 23.63
C LYS A 48 -7.18 3.44 22.20
N VAL A 49 -6.27 3.67 21.25
CA VAL A 49 -6.59 3.79 19.83
C VAL A 49 -6.09 2.56 19.08
N ASP A 50 -7.01 1.84 18.45
CA ASP A 50 -6.68 0.64 17.67
C ASP A 50 -5.80 0.97 16.45
N GLY A 51 -4.90 0.05 16.08
CA GLY A 51 -4.01 0.17 14.94
C GLY A 51 -4.76 0.38 13.62
N GLN A 52 -5.97 -0.19 13.46
CA GLN A 52 -6.79 0.04 12.26
C GLN A 52 -7.38 1.45 12.22
N THR A 53 -7.71 2.02 13.38
CA THR A 53 -8.24 3.39 13.48
C THR A 53 -7.21 4.40 13.01
N VAL A 54 -5.94 4.21 13.38
CA VAL A 54 -4.88 5.14 12.95
C VAL A 54 -4.53 4.99 11.48
N LYS A 55 -4.76 3.81 10.92
CA LYS A 55 -4.66 3.53 9.50
C LYS A 55 -5.83 4.09 8.70
N ALA A 56 -6.97 4.36 9.31
CA ALA A 56 -8.13 4.90 8.61
C ALA A 56 -7.96 6.42 8.40
N THR A 57 -8.48 6.92 7.29
CA THR A 57 -8.72 8.35 7.15
C THR A 57 -10.08 8.67 7.74
N ILE A 58 -10.10 9.36 8.87
CA ILE A 58 -11.31 9.54 9.67
C ILE A 58 -11.87 10.96 9.49
N SER A 59 -13.19 11.06 9.38
CA SER A 59 -13.94 12.32 9.21
C SER A 59 -14.61 12.85 10.48
N GLN A 60 -14.24 12.30 11.65
CA GLN A 60 -14.79 12.71 12.94
C GLN A 60 -14.17 14.03 13.42
N ALA A 61 -14.98 14.87 14.07
CA ALA A 61 -14.64 16.24 14.43
C ALA A 61 -13.62 16.36 15.59
N ASP A 62 -13.48 15.32 16.43
CA ASP A 62 -12.61 15.34 17.60
C ASP A 62 -11.90 13.99 17.75
N GLN A 63 -10.65 13.94 17.28
CA GLN A 63 -9.78 12.78 17.40
C GLN A 63 -8.44 13.24 17.98
N PRO A 64 -7.86 12.48 18.92
CA PRO A 64 -6.60 12.88 19.53
C PRO A 64 -5.49 12.85 18.47
N ARG A 65 -4.61 13.85 18.56
CA ARG A 65 -3.41 13.91 17.74
C ARG A 65 -2.49 12.74 18.07
N ILE A 66 -1.72 12.30 17.08
CA ILE A 66 -0.88 11.10 17.19
C ILE A 66 0.57 11.48 16.97
N ARG A 67 1.46 11.01 17.84
CA ARG A 67 2.92 11.10 17.67
C ARG A 67 3.52 9.71 17.72
N GLY A 68 4.60 9.49 16.97
CA GLY A 68 5.34 8.24 17.03
C GLY A 68 6.79 8.32 16.55
N TRP A 69 7.46 7.18 16.64
CA TRP A 69 8.86 6.95 16.31
C TRP A 69 9.03 5.76 15.37
N GLY A 70 10.16 5.73 14.67
CA GLY A 70 10.46 4.70 13.69
C GLY A 70 9.59 4.76 12.43
N ARG A 71 9.44 3.63 11.73
CA ARG A 71 8.60 3.54 10.52
C ARG A 71 7.14 3.33 10.89
N LEU A 72 6.27 4.19 10.37
CA LEU A 72 4.84 4.21 10.71
C LEU A 72 3.98 4.31 9.46
N LEU A 73 2.83 3.63 9.46
CA LEU A 73 1.77 3.80 8.47
C LEU A 73 0.59 4.53 9.09
N LEU A 74 0.28 5.74 8.60
CA LEU A 74 -0.67 6.67 9.19
C LEU A 74 -1.74 7.08 8.16
N GLY A 75 -3.01 6.91 8.50
CA GLY A 75 -4.18 7.34 7.72
C GLY A 75 -4.75 8.69 8.15
N GLY A 76 -4.53 9.10 9.40
CA GLY A 76 -4.74 10.46 9.90
C GLY A 76 -6.20 10.95 10.00
N VAL A 77 -6.34 12.20 10.45
CA VAL A 77 -7.63 12.88 10.63
C VAL A 77 -7.83 13.88 9.50
N ARG A 78 -8.98 13.81 8.84
CA ARG A 78 -9.32 14.67 7.71
C ARG A 78 -9.69 16.08 8.20
N SER A 79 -8.91 17.08 7.79
CA SER A 79 -9.12 18.48 8.14
C SER A 79 -9.82 19.29 7.05
N PHE A 80 -9.78 18.84 5.79
CA PHE A 80 -10.47 19.48 4.66
C PHE A 80 -10.96 18.43 3.67
N HIS A 81 -12.15 18.63 3.09
CA HIS A 81 -12.73 17.72 2.11
C HIS A 81 -13.77 18.43 1.23
N GLU A 82 -13.36 18.95 0.07
CA GLU A 82 -14.24 19.68 -0.84
C GLU A 82 -13.82 19.51 -2.29
N SER A 83 -14.76 19.68 -3.21
CA SER A 83 -14.52 19.55 -4.65
C SER A 83 -14.44 20.89 -5.38
N ALA A 84 -13.51 21.03 -6.31
CA ALA A 84 -13.43 22.14 -7.24
C ALA A 84 -12.87 21.68 -8.59
N GLN A 85 -13.35 22.27 -9.69
CA GLN A 85 -12.81 22.05 -11.05
C GLN A 85 -12.73 20.56 -11.47
N GLY A 86 -13.73 19.75 -11.10
CA GLY A 86 -13.77 18.32 -11.45
C GLY A 86 -12.76 17.46 -10.67
N GLU A 87 -12.29 17.94 -9.51
CA GLU A 87 -11.51 17.13 -8.58
C GLU A 87 -11.98 17.33 -7.14
N LEU A 88 -11.83 16.27 -6.33
CA LEU A 88 -12.05 16.29 -4.89
C LEU A 88 -10.70 16.45 -4.18
N PHE A 89 -10.62 17.42 -3.28
CA PHE A 89 -9.44 17.72 -2.48
C PHE A 89 -9.64 17.24 -1.06
N GLN A 90 -8.68 16.48 -0.55
CA GLN A 90 -8.69 15.97 0.81
C GLN A 90 -7.39 16.31 1.51
N LEU A 91 -7.47 17.13 2.56
CA LEU A 91 -6.35 17.39 3.45
C LEU A 91 -6.48 16.54 4.71
N VAL A 92 -5.38 15.90 5.09
CA VAL A 92 -5.32 15.00 6.23
C VAL A 92 -4.12 15.34 7.10
N VAL A 93 -4.35 15.41 8.40
CA VAL A 93 -3.32 15.52 9.44
C VAL A 93 -2.92 14.12 9.87
N CYS A 94 -1.68 13.72 9.59
CA CYS A 94 -1.22 12.35 9.86
C CYS A 94 -0.38 12.23 11.14
N HIS A 95 0.37 13.26 11.52
CA HIS A 95 1.30 13.18 12.66
C HIS A 95 1.48 14.53 13.35
N HIS A 96 1.58 14.50 14.69
CA HIS A 96 1.85 15.64 15.54
C HIS A 96 3.35 15.87 15.73
N GLY A 97 3.81 17.06 15.35
CA GLY A 97 5.22 17.36 15.24
C GLY A 97 5.80 16.96 13.89
N ARG A 98 7.00 17.49 13.65
CA ARG A 98 7.76 17.22 12.42
C ARG A 98 8.18 15.74 12.35
N VAL A 99 7.89 15.10 11.22
CA VAL A 99 8.43 13.79 10.88
C VAL A 99 9.76 13.92 10.14
N ASP A 100 10.59 12.89 10.14
CA ASP A 100 11.85 12.90 9.40
C ASP A 100 11.65 12.94 7.88
N GLY A 101 10.64 12.24 7.38
CA GLY A 101 10.28 12.28 5.96
C GLY A 101 9.28 11.21 5.53
N LEU A 102 8.75 11.40 4.33
CA LEU A 102 7.90 10.42 3.64
C LEU A 102 8.75 9.26 3.10
N ILE A 103 8.24 8.04 3.26
CA ILE A 103 8.76 6.85 2.58
C ILE A 103 7.95 6.65 1.29
N GLN A 104 6.64 6.48 1.41
CA GLN A 104 5.73 6.30 0.27
C GLN A 104 4.27 6.50 0.67
N PHE A 105 3.39 6.64 -0.32
CA PHE A 105 1.95 6.64 -0.11
C PHE A 105 1.39 5.23 -0.26
N TRP A 106 0.27 4.97 0.41
CA TRP A 106 -0.48 3.74 0.31
C TRP A 106 -1.91 4.06 -0.12
N TRP A 107 -2.38 3.41 -1.18
CA TRP A 107 -3.74 3.53 -1.70
C TRP A 107 -4.40 2.16 -1.66
N ASP A 108 -5.56 2.09 -0.99
CA ASP A 108 -6.33 0.84 -0.86
C ASP A 108 -5.50 -0.33 -0.32
N GLY A 109 -4.58 -0.03 0.62
CA GLY A 109 -3.69 -1.01 1.24
C GLY A 109 -2.48 -1.43 0.39
N LYS A 110 -2.21 -0.74 -0.73
CA LYS A 110 -1.04 -1.01 -1.58
C LYS A 110 -0.10 0.19 -1.63
N PRO A 111 1.22 -0.01 -1.50
CA PRO A 111 2.19 1.06 -1.69
C PRO A 111 2.18 1.54 -3.15
N VAL A 112 2.30 2.85 -3.34
CA VAL A 112 2.33 3.50 -4.66
C VAL A 112 3.48 4.49 -4.76
N SER A 113 4.04 4.61 -5.95
CA SER A 113 5.03 5.65 -6.30
C SER A 113 4.33 6.90 -6.85
N GLN A 114 5.05 8.03 -6.79
CA GLN A 114 4.64 9.30 -7.38
C GLN A 114 5.69 9.77 -8.39
N ASP A 115 5.25 10.50 -9.40
CA ASP A 115 6.14 11.29 -10.25
C ASP A 115 6.55 12.61 -9.58
N ALA A 116 7.37 13.42 -10.27
CA ALA A 116 7.87 14.69 -9.76
C ALA A 116 6.75 15.72 -9.48
N GLU A 117 5.59 15.55 -10.13
CA GLU A 117 4.40 16.38 -10.01
C GLU A 117 3.38 15.83 -9.00
N GLY A 118 3.73 14.78 -8.24
CA GLY A 118 2.90 14.16 -7.21
C GLY A 118 1.78 13.27 -7.76
N ARG A 119 1.85 12.87 -9.03
CA ARG A 119 0.88 12.00 -9.68
C ARG A 119 1.15 10.54 -9.31
N VAL A 120 0.13 9.87 -8.81
CA VAL A 120 0.09 8.42 -8.58
C VAL A 120 -0.48 7.70 -9.79
N SER A 121 -1.51 8.28 -10.43
CA SER A 121 -2.12 7.76 -11.65
C SER A 121 -2.88 8.88 -12.39
N ARG A 122 -3.58 8.54 -13.49
CA ARG A 122 -4.36 9.51 -14.29
C ARG A 122 -5.23 10.45 -13.43
N TYR A 123 -5.92 9.88 -12.44
CA TYR A 123 -6.89 10.55 -11.56
C TYR A 123 -6.46 10.63 -10.09
N LYS A 124 -5.26 10.22 -9.74
CA LYS A 124 -4.79 10.19 -8.33
C LYS A 124 -3.55 11.04 -8.19
N ARG A 125 -3.59 12.03 -7.29
CA ARG A 125 -2.44 12.84 -6.92
C ARG A 125 -2.31 12.92 -5.42
N SER A 126 -1.09 13.06 -4.92
CA SER A 126 -0.81 13.06 -3.50
C SER A 126 0.41 13.92 -3.23
N TYR A 127 0.34 14.70 -2.17
CA TYR A 127 1.34 15.68 -1.78
C TYR A 127 1.57 15.60 -0.28
N PHE A 128 2.81 15.77 0.16
CA PHE A 128 3.19 15.58 1.55
C PHE A 128 3.92 16.79 2.12
N ARG A 129 3.65 17.12 3.39
CA ARG A 129 4.43 18.08 4.18
C ARG A 129 4.88 17.41 5.48
N ASP A 130 6.15 17.59 5.81
CA ASP A 130 6.81 16.92 6.94
C ASP A 130 6.47 17.52 8.31
N GLY A 131 5.74 18.65 8.35
CA GLY A 131 5.40 19.35 9.60
C GLY A 131 6.50 20.29 10.12
N SER A 132 7.51 20.63 9.31
CA SER A 132 8.55 21.62 9.65
C SER A 132 8.07 23.08 9.69
N GLY A 133 6.82 23.34 9.30
CA GLY A 133 6.23 24.68 9.26
C GLY A 133 4.70 24.65 9.18
N ASN A 134 4.14 25.49 8.32
CA ASN A 134 2.70 25.53 8.07
C ASN A 134 2.27 24.26 7.29
N GLY A 135 1.52 23.37 7.95
CA GLY A 135 1.00 22.12 7.36
C GLY A 135 -0.30 22.31 6.58
N GLY A 136 -0.94 23.48 6.69
CA GLY A 136 -2.22 23.77 6.06
C GLY A 136 -2.13 24.46 4.71
N ASP A 137 -1.01 25.12 4.40
CA ASP A 137 -0.79 25.71 3.09
C ASP A 137 -0.22 24.67 2.11
N TYR A 138 -0.62 24.69 0.84
CA TYR A 138 -0.02 23.87 -0.25
C TYR A 138 0.26 24.74 -1.49
N THR A 139 0.45 26.05 -1.31
CA THR A 139 0.71 27.06 -2.35
C THR A 139 1.82 26.71 -3.35
N ALA A 140 2.86 25.98 -2.92
CA ALA A 140 3.97 25.54 -3.76
C ALA A 140 3.60 24.51 -4.84
N ILE A 141 2.34 24.05 -4.87
CA ILE A 141 1.85 23.00 -5.79
C ILE A 141 0.73 23.55 -6.71
N PRO A 142 1.01 24.55 -7.55
CA PRO A 142 0.04 25.01 -8.55
C PRO A 142 -0.09 24.00 -9.71
N PRO A 143 -1.27 23.87 -10.35
CA PRO A 143 -2.50 24.65 -10.12
C PRO A 143 -3.46 24.04 -9.08
N ARG A 144 -3.12 22.92 -8.43
CA ARG A 144 -4.05 22.10 -7.63
C ARG A 144 -3.71 22.18 -6.14
N ASN A 145 -4.12 23.26 -5.51
CA ASN A 145 -3.93 23.49 -4.08
C ASN A 145 -5.17 24.12 -3.43
N LEU A 146 -5.09 24.35 -2.11
CA LEU A 146 -6.22 24.85 -1.32
C LEU A 146 -6.58 26.33 -1.59
N SER A 147 -5.77 27.07 -2.38
CA SER A 147 -6.12 28.44 -2.79
C SER A 147 -7.33 28.53 -3.70
N LEU A 148 -7.77 27.39 -4.27
CA LEU A 148 -9.04 27.28 -4.99
C LEU A 148 -10.27 27.50 -4.09
N PHE A 149 -10.11 27.42 -2.77
CA PHE A 149 -11.18 27.53 -1.79
C PHE A 149 -10.99 28.71 -0.84
N PRO A 150 -10.83 29.96 -1.31
CA PRO A 150 -10.45 31.08 -0.45
C PRO A 150 -11.51 31.42 0.62
N ALA A 151 -12.77 31.05 0.39
CA ALA A 151 -13.85 31.23 1.36
C ALA A 151 -13.88 30.15 2.46
N LEU A 152 -13.35 28.95 2.18
CA LEU A 152 -13.38 27.80 3.10
C LEU A 152 -12.02 27.59 3.79
N TRP A 153 -10.92 27.85 3.09
CA TRP A 153 -9.55 27.66 3.56
C TRP A 153 -8.76 28.96 3.49
N THR A 154 -8.77 29.69 4.59
CA THR A 154 -8.01 30.94 4.77
C THR A 154 -6.60 30.68 5.34
N ALA A 155 -5.73 31.69 5.28
CA ALA A 155 -4.38 31.65 5.86
C ALA A 155 -4.33 31.41 7.40
N GLN A 156 -5.47 31.45 8.09
CA GLN A 156 -5.54 31.10 9.52
C GLN A 156 -5.63 29.58 9.77
N HIS A 157 -5.95 28.78 8.75
CA HIS A 157 -5.95 27.32 8.83
C HIS A 157 -4.53 26.77 8.63
N ARG A 158 -3.65 27.02 9.61
CA ARG A 158 -2.20 26.80 9.45
C ARG A 158 -1.74 25.36 9.66
N LEU A 159 -2.47 24.59 10.50
CA LEU A 159 -2.03 23.25 10.94
C LEU A 159 -0.53 23.21 11.29
N GLU A 160 -0.09 24.24 12.03
CA GLU A 160 1.33 24.50 12.24
C GLU A 160 1.98 23.41 13.11
N GLY A 161 3.18 22.96 12.72
CA GLY A 161 3.90 21.92 13.43
C GLY A 161 3.28 20.53 13.30
N GLN A 162 2.42 20.30 12.30
CA GLN A 162 1.81 18.99 12.05
C GLN A 162 2.17 18.50 10.65
N ALA A 163 2.51 17.22 10.54
CA ALA A 163 2.70 16.59 9.24
C ALA A 163 1.34 16.31 8.60
N THR A 164 1.22 16.63 7.32
CA THR A 164 -0.03 16.61 6.58
C THR A 164 0.19 16.03 5.20
N PHE A 165 -0.87 15.46 4.63
CA PHE A 165 -0.90 15.14 3.21
C PHE A 165 -2.16 15.66 2.55
N LEU A 166 -2.01 16.15 1.33
CA LEU A 166 -3.09 16.58 0.45
C LEU A 166 -3.24 15.56 -0.66
N THR A 167 -4.43 15.03 -0.82
CA THR A 167 -4.76 14.09 -1.90
C THR A 167 -5.81 14.73 -2.80
N CYS A 168 -5.60 14.64 -4.11
CA CYS A 168 -6.58 15.05 -5.11
C CYS A 168 -7.09 13.83 -5.86
N PHE A 169 -8.42 13.70 -5.92
CA PHE A 169 -9.12 12.66 -6.67
C PHE A 169 -9.75 13.32 -7.90
N GLY A 170 -9.31 12.93 -9.09
CA GLY A 170 -9.91 13.38 -10.34
C GLY A 170 -11.27 12.74 -10.59
N ASP A 171 -12.04 13.33 -11.50
CA ASP A 171 -13.33 12.84 -11.99
C ASP A 171 -13.13 11.88 -13.18
N PRO A 172 -13.15 10.56 -12.98
CA PRO A 172 -13.06 9.59 -14.08
C PRO A 172 -14.42 9.43 -14.78
N SER A 173 -14.41 8.96 -16.03
CA SER A 173 -15.63 8.46 -16.67
C SER A 173 -16.19 7.24 -15.92
N ASP A 174 -17.47 6.92 -16.13
CA ASP A 174 -18.11 5.73 -15.55
C ASP A 174 -17.35 4.43 -15.85
N GLU A 175 -16.69 4.35 -17.01
CA GLU A 175 -15.85 3.20 -17.38
C GLU A 175 -14.54 3.14 -16.58
N ASP A 176 -13.93 4.30 -16.32
CA ASP A 176 -12.65 4.42 -15.62
C ASP A 176 -12.83 4.32 -14.09
N PHE A 177 -14.02 4.67 -13.57
CA PHE A 177 -14.29 4.73 -12.12
C PHE A 177 -13.99 3.39 -11.44
N GLY A 178 -14.50 2.27 -11.98
CA GLY A 178 -14.25 0.94 -11.41
C GLY A 178 -12.79 0.50 -11.44
N LYS A 179 -11.99 0.99 -12.41
CA LYS A 179 -10.56 0.67 -12.54
C LYS A 179 -9.72 1.48 -11.55
N TYR A 180 -9.96 2.78 -11.46
CA TYR A 180 -9.13 3.67 -10.65
C TYR A 180 -9.62 3.79 -9.20
N PHE A 181 -10.92 3.69 -8.94
CA PHE A 181 -11.52 3.76 -7.61
C PHE A 181 -12.42 2.55 -7.34
N PRO A 182 -11.85 1.34 -7.24
CA PRO A 182 -12.63 0.11 -7.03
C PRO A 182 -13.45 0.14 -5.73
N ASN A 183 -12.97 0.89 -4.72
CA ASN A 183 -13.66 1.08 -3.44
C ASN A 183 -14.54 2.34 -3.41
N GLY A 184 -14.60 3.12 -4.50
CA GLY A 184 -15.36 4.36 -4.59
C GLY A 184 -15.14 5.30 -3.40
N PRO A 185 -16.20 5.72 -2.68
CA PRO A 185 -16.08 6.57 -1.48
C PRO A 185 -15.26 5.96 -0.35
N GLY A 186 -15.06 4.64 -0.36
CA GLY A 186 -14.26 3.90 0.62
C GLY A 186 -12.76 3.86 0.30
N THR A 187 -12.28 4.57 -0.72
CA THR A 187 -10.85 4.60 -1.05
C THR A 187 -10.02 5.12 0.13
N LYS A 188 -9.09 4.28 0.61
CA LYS A 188 -8.23 4.61 1.76
C LYS A 188 -6.90 5.13 1.28
N VAL A 189 -6.48 6.27 1.83
CA VAL A 189 -5.18 6.88 1.55
C VAL A 189 -4.40 7.02 2.84
N GLN A 190 -3.18 6.50 2.84
CA GLN A 190 -2.31 6.46 4.02
C GLN A 190 -0.90 6.88 3.60
N VAL A 191 -0.11 7.32 4.57
CA VAL A 191 1.28 7.68 4.37
C VAL A 191 2.16 6.78 5.22
N GLU A 192 3.19 6.24 4.60
CA GLU A 192 4.28 5.58 5.29
C GLU A 192 5.39 6.61 5.52
N VAL A 193 5.74 6.85 6.78
CA VAL A 193 6.69 7.90 7.18
C VAL A 193 7.77 7.36 8.10
N ARG A 194 8.94 8.00 8.04
CA ARG A 194 9.92 7.97 9.12
C ARG A 194 9.46 9.00 10.16
N GLY A 195 9.08 8.54 11.35
CA GLY A 195 8.43 9.32 12.40
C GLY A 195 9.29 10.43 13.02
N SER A 196 9.05 10.73 14.30
CA SER A 196 9.69 11.85 15.00
C SER A 196 11.21 11.73 15.01
N ARG A 197 11.90 12.86 14.77
CA ARG A 197 13.33 12.98 15.06
C ARG A 197 13.52 13.12 16.57
N VAL A 198 14.56 12.47 17.09
CA VAL A 198 14.89 12.48 18.51
C VAL A 198 16.26 13.09 18.73
N ARG A 199 16.47 13.66 19.92
CA ARG A 199 17.76 14.19 20.33
C ARG A 199 18.71 13.06 20.71
N ASN A 200 19.81 12.92 19.99
CA ASN A 200 20.88 11.98 20.32
C ASN A 200 21.63 12.41 21.61
N LEU A 201 22.58 11.58 22.07
CA LEU A 201 23.35 11.86 23.29
C LEU A 201 24.21 13.13 23.17
N LEU A 202 24.62 13.50 21.95
CA LEU A 202 25.39 14.72 21.67
C LEU A 202 24.51 15.98 21.50
N GLY A 203 23.18 15.85 21.55
CA GLY A 203 22.24 16.97 21.43
C GLY A 203 21.67 17.23 20.03
N PHE A 204 22.09 16.50 19.01
CA PHE A 204 21.60 16.67 17.63
C PHE A 204 20.28 15.92 17.38
N GLN A 205 19.40 16.52 16.58
CA GLN A 205 18.14 15.89 16.15
C GLN A 205 18.40 14.91 15.00
N GLN A 206 18.02 13.65 15.16
CA GLN A 206 18.19 12.61 14.15
C GLN A 206 17.00 11.65 14.10
N TYR A 207 16.79 11.02 12.94
CA TYR A 207 15.95 9.84 12.86
C TYR A 207 16.67 8.64 13.48
N THR A 208 15.95 7.85 14.28
CA THR A 208 16.45 6.58 14.81
C THR A 208 15.28 5.69 15.20
N GLU A 209 15.55 4.39 15.20
CA GLU A 209 14.67 3.37 15.77
C GLU A 209 15.24 2.81 17.09
N ASN A 210 16.36 3.34 17.59
CA ASN A 210 16.96 2.91 18.84
C ASN A 210 15.99 3.14 20.01
N ALA A 211 15.57 2.05 20.66
CA ALA A 211 14.56 2.10 21.72
C ALA A 211 14.94 3.06 22.86
N GLY A 212 16.20 3.05 23.30
CA GLY A 212 16.71 3.95 24.35
C GLY A 212 16.56 5.43 24.00
N LEU A 213 16.90 5.83 22.77
CA LEU A 213 16.74 7.22 22.32
C LEU A 213 15.27 7.62 22.15
N CYS A 214 14.41 6.71 21.67
CA CYS A 214 12.98 6.96 21.57
C CYS A 214 12.32 7.14 22.93
N ILE A 215 12.65 6.30 23.91
CA ILE A 215 12.15 6.43 25.29
C ILE A 215 12.68 7.73 25.92
N ARG A 216 13.96 8.07 25.72
CA ARG A 216 14.55 9.32 26.20
C ARG A 216 13.84 10.56 25.63
N ASP A 217 13.46 10.53 24.35
CA ASP A 217 12.64 11.58 23.75
C ASP A 217 11.31 11.71 24.49
N PHE A 218 10.59 10.60 24.73
CA PHE A 218 9.32 10.63 25.46
C PHE A 218 9.45 11.16 26.89
N MET A 219 10.55 10.87 27.59
CA MET A 219 10.81 11.41 28.94
C MET A 219 11.02 12.93 28.95
N THR A 220 11.58 13.49 27.87
CA THR A 220 12.03 14.89 27.83
C THR A 220 11.13 15.79 26.98
N HIS A 221 10.30 15.20 26.12
CA HIS A 221 9.43 15.92 25.21
C HIS A 221 8.30 16.65 25.98
N PRO A 222 7.92 17.88 25.59
CA PRO A 222 6.85 18.63 26.26
C PRO A 222 5.48 17.92 26.27
N ASP A 223 5.16 17.20 25.19
CA ASP A 223 3.94 16.38 25.10
C ASP A 223 4.09 14.97 25.71
N GLY A 224 5.27 14.67 26.29
CA GLY A 224 5.53 13.47 27.08
C GLY A 224 5.61 13.83 28.56
N TRP A 225 6.63 13.35 29.26
CA TRP A 225 6.84 13.70 30.68
C TRP A 225 7.42 15.11 30.89
N GLY A 226 8.05 15.71 29.87
CA GLY A 226 8.59 17.06 29.95
C GLY A 226 9.75 17.25 30.93
N PHE A 227 10.46 16.18 31.31
CA PHE A 227 11.60 16.31 32.23
C PHE A 227 12.76 17.07 31.57
N PRO A 228 13.42 17.99 32.30
CA PRO A 228 14.63 18.61 31.79
C PRO A 228 15.74 17.55 31.68
N LEU A 229 16.61 17.70 30.67
CA LEU A 229 17.70 16.74 30.43
C LEU A 229 18.60 16.53 31.67
N SER A 230 18.77 17.55 32.51
CA SER A 230 19.54 17.47 33.75
C SER A 230 18.97 16.52 34.82
N LYS A 231 17.70 16.12 34.68
CA LYS A 231 17.06 15.12 35.56
C LYS A 231 17.30 13.69 35.10
N LEU A 232 17.80 13.48 33.89
CA LEU A 232 18.15 12.16 33.40
C LEU A 232 19.60 11.85 33.77
N ASP A 233 19.87 10.59 34.09
CA ASP A 233 21.23 10.13 34.38
C ASP A 233 21.98 9.76 33.10
N ASP A 234 22.87 10.64 32.63
CA ASP A 234 23.50 10.52 31.31
C ASP A 234 24.21 9.16 31.09
N ASP A 235 24.83 8.58 32.13
CA ASP A 235 25.56 7.32 32.04
C ASP A 235 24.63 6.13 31.82
N SER A 236 23.58 5.97 32.64
CA SER A 236 22.61 4.89 32.46
C SER A 236 21.90 4.96 31.11
N TRP A 237 21.51 6.15 30.65
CA TRP A 237 20.92 6.34 29.32
C TRP A 237 21.92 6.03 28.20
N ALA A 238 23.19 6.45 28.31
CA ALA A 238 24.22 6.13 27.31
C ALA A 238 24.49 4.62 27.21
N ASN A 239 24.55 3.95 28.36
CA ASN A 239 24.72 2.49 28.42
C ASN A 239 23.53 1.77 27.79
N PHE A 240 22.30 2.20 28.07
CA PHE A 240 21.11 1.58 27.50
C PHE A 240 20.97 1.82 25.99
N VAL A 241 21.36 3.00 25.48
CA VAL A 241 21.45 3.28 24.04
C VAL A 241 22.47 2.34 23.37
N THR A 242 23.57 2.06 24.05
CA THR A 242 24.59 1.10 23.59
C THR A 242 24.04 -0.31 23.55
N ILE A 243 23.35 -0.77 24.61
CA ILE A 243 22.66 -2.07 24.66
C ILE A 243 21.67 -2.21 23.50
N SER A 244 20.83 -1.20 23.27
CA SER A 244 19.84 -1.21 22.19
C SER A 244 20.48 -1.32 20.79
N SER A 245 21.69 -0.76 20.62
CA SER A 245 22.44 -0.78 19.35
C SER A 245 23.29 -2.04 19.15
N GLN A 246 23.38 -2.94 20.14
CA GLN A 246 24.20 -4.15 20.01
C GLN A 246 23.72 -4.99 18.84
N THR A 247 24.68 -5.47 18.04
CA THR A 247 24.42 -6.28 16.86
C THR A 247 24.05 -7.70 17.25
N VAL A 248 22.90 -8.19 16.80
CA VAL A 248 22.43 -9.58 16.99
C VAL A 248 22.40 -10.28 15.63
N ALA A 249 23.01 -11.46 15.54
CA ALA A 249 23.04 -12.25 14.31
C ALA A 249 21.69 -12.93 14.06
N LEU A 250 21.32 -13.05 12.78
CA LEU A 250 20.09 -13.71 12.34
C LEU A 250 20.39 -15.11 11.77
N LYS A 251 19.42 -16.03 11.85
CA LYS A 251 19.53 -17.42 11.35
C LYS A 251 19.86 -17.50 9.87
N ASN A 252 19.22 -16.66 9.05
CA ASN A 252 19.41 -16.63 7.59
C ASN A 252 20.57 -15.73 7.13
N GLY A 253 21.46 -15.35 8.05
CA GLY A 253 22.57 -14.43 7.80
C GLY A 253 22.19 -12.96 7.98
N GLY A 254 23.22 -12.10 8.10
CA GLY A 254 23.03 -10.69 8.44
C GLY A 254 22.84 -10.45 9.93
N THR A 255 22.53 -9.20 10.27
CA THR A 255 22.40 -8.76 11.66
C THR A 255 21.32 -7.70 11.80
N GLU A 256 20.75 -7.59 13.00
CA GLU A 256 19.85 -6.51 13.41
C GLU A 256 20.29 -5.88 14.74
N PRO A 257 19.87 -4.64 15.06
CA PRO A 257 20.04 -4.07 16.40
C PRO A 257 19.27 -4.89 17.45
N ARG A 258 19.79 -4.93 18.68
CA ARG A 258 19.18 -5.68 19.77
C ARG A 258 17.75 -5.20 20.04
N TYR A 259 17.53 -3.89 20.14
CA TYR A 259 16.20 -3.31 20.42
C TYR A 259 15.90 -2.13 19.51
N SER A 260 14.90 -2.32 18.66
CA SER A 260 14.30 -1.28 17.84
C SER A 260 12.87 -1.00 18.30
N LEU A 261 12.46 0.28 18.27
CA LEU A 261 11.13 0.73 18.63
C LEU A 261 10.52 1.49 17.45
N CYS A 262 9.41 0.97 16.93
CA CYS A 262 8.59 1.61 15.90
C CYS A 262 7.15 1.61 16.39
N GLY A 263 6.64 2.77 16.76
CA GLY A 263 5.41 2.84 17.53
C GLY A 263 4.88 4.25 17.67
N PHE A 264 3.66 4.35 18.15
CA PHE A 264 2.96 5.63 18.25
C PHE A 264 1.95 5.62 19.39
N TYR A 265 1.63 6.82 19.87
CA TYR A 265 0.67 7.06 20.92
C TYR A 265 -0.21 8.25 20.54
N ALA A 266 -1.46 8.22 20.98
CA ALA A 266 -2.31 9.39 20.95
C ALA A 266 -2.03 10.27 22.17
N LEU A 267 -2.11 11.59 22.01
CA LEU A 267 -1.74 12.56 23.06
C LEU A 267 -2.68 12.55 24.28
N ASP A 268 -3.81 11.84 24.20
CA ASP A 268 -4.78 11.67 25.28
C ASP A 268 -4.64 10.31 25.99
N GLU A 269 -3.62 9.51 25.63
CA GLU A 269 -3.24 8.29 26.34
C GLU A 269 -2.49 8.63 27.63
N SER A 270 -2.66 7.81 28.67
CA SER A 270 -1.91 7.94 29.93
C SER A 270 -0.41 7.76 29.67
N LEU A 271 0.39 8.74 30.10
CA LEU A 271 1.85 8.70 29.91
C LEU A 271 2.49 7.47 30.56
N LYS A 272 1.93 6.99 31.68
CA LYS A 272 2.40 5.77 32.35
C LYS A 272 2.23 4.54 31.46
N ASP A 273 1.09 4.43 30.79
CA ASP A 273 0.76 3.27 29.94
C ASP A 273 1.57 3.29 28.65
N VAL A 274 1.80 4.48 28.08
CA VAL A 274 2.74 4.67 26.96
C VAL A 274 4.15 4.28 27.37
N THR A 275 4.62 4.73 28.54
CA THR A 275 5.96 4.38 29.06
C THR A 275 6.11 2.87 29.24
N ALA A 276 5.15 2.21 29.88
CA ALA A 276 5.17 0.76 30.10
C ALA A 276 5.24 -0.02 28.77
N ARG A 277 4.47 0.40 27.77
CA ARG A 277 4.47 -0.20 26.43
C ARG A 277 5.76 0.05 25.65
N MET A 278 6.42 1.19 25.87
CA MET A 278 7.75 1.44 25.26
C MET A 278 8.83 0.59 25.93
N LEU A 279 8.79 0.47 27.25
CA LEU A 279 9.75 -0.33 28.04
C LEU A 279 9.63 -1.84 27.77
N SER A 280 8.43 -2.35 27.47
CA SER A 280 8.21 -3.77 27.18
C SER A 280 8.89 -4.24 25.88
N VAL A 281 9.14 -3.33 24.93
CA VAL A 281 9.84 -3.62 23.65
C VAL A 281 11.34 -3.88 23.83
N CYS A 282 11.89 -3.57 25.01
CA CYS A 282 13.31 -3.72 25.30
C CYS A 282 13.61 -4.33 26.68
N ASP A 283 12.59 -4.87 27.36
CA ASP A 283 12.69 -5.41 28.72
C ASP A 283 13.44 -4.45 29.68
N ALA A 284 13.02 -3.19 29.66
CA ALA A 284 13.65 -2.10 30.40
C ALA A 284 12.81 -1.66 31.60
N GLN A 285 13.46 -1.03 32.57
CA GLN A 285 12.84 -0.43 33.74
C GLN A 285 13.46 0.94 34.03
N LEU A 286 12.64 1.85 34.55
CA LEU A 286 13.10 3.15 35.03
C LEU A 286 13.35 3.06 36.54
N TYR A 287 14.41 3.71 37.02
CA TYR A 287 14.75 3.75 38.43
C TYR A 287 15.28 5.13 38.84
N GLU A 288 15.31 5.40 40.14
CA GLU A 288 15.91 6.61 40.71
C GLU A 288 17.36 6.34 41.13
N THR A 289 18.30 7.15 40.64
CA THR A 289 19.71 7.06 41.04
C THR A 289 19.94 7.64 42.43
N ALA A 290 21.14 7.45 42.99
CA ALA A 290 21.49 7.98 44.31
C ALA A 290 21.42 9.52 44.36
N GLU A 291 21.57 10.18 43.22
CA GLU A 291 21.52 11.64 43.04
C GLU A 291 20.09 12.18 42.78
N GLY A 292 19.07 11.31 42.82
CA GLY A 292 17.68 11.69 42.52
C GLY A 292 17.44 12.00 41.04
N LYS A 293 18.24 11.39 40.15
CA LYS A 293 18.03 11.42 38.70
C LYS A 293 17.26 10.18 38.24
N ILE A 294 16.69 10.27 37.04
CA ILE A 294 15.96 9.18 36.40
C ILE A 294 16.94 8.40 35.54
N GLY A 295 17.22 7.16 35.94
CA GLY A 295 18.01 6.19 35.19
C GLY A 295 17.13 5.17 34.47
N ILE A 296 17.73 4.48 33.50
CA ILE A 296 17.13 3.36 32.78
C ILE A 296 18.05 2.14 32.86
N LEU A 297 17.47 0.96 33.09
CA LEU A 297 18.18 -0.31 33.20
C LEU A 297 17.41 -1.43 32.48
N GLY A 298 17.99 -2.63 32.38
CA GLY A 298 17.38 -3.79 31.73
C GLY A 298 17.90 -4.06 30.31
N GLY A 299 17.23 -4.94 29.57
CA GLY A 299 17.56 -5.31 28.18
C GLY A 299 18.87 -6.11 27.97
N ALA A 300 19.66 -6.31 29.01
CA ALA A 300 20.85 -7.16 28.95
C ALA A 300 21.11 -7.78 30.31
N TRP A 301 21.86 -8.87 30.30
CA TRP A 301 22.34 -9.48 31.53
C TRP A 301 23.38 -8.61 32.19
N SER A 302 23.18 -8.31 33.48
CA SER A 302 24.23 -7.80 34.34
C SER A 302 24.74 -8.94 35.21
N VAL A 303 26.06 -9.08 35.30
CA VAL A 303 26.68 -9.97 36.29
C VAL A 303 26.57 -9.30 37.66
N PRO A 304 26.26 -10.04 38.74
CA PRO A 304 26.22 -9.47 40.08
C PRO A 304 27.57 -8.94 40.55
N ASP A 305 27.57 -7.70 41.02
CA ASP A 305 28.74 -7.06 41.64
C ASP A 305 28.65 -7.00 43.17
N VAL A 306 27.48 -7.35 43.72
CA VAL A 306 27.19 -7.34 45.16
C VAL A 306 26.75 -8.72 45.57
N THR A 307 27.39 -9.24 46.61
CA THR A 307 27.02 -10.51 47.24
C THR A 307 26.49 -10.24 48.65
N ILE A 308 25.30 -10.74 48.93
CA ILE A 308 24.71 -10.82 50.27
C ILE A 308 24.97 -12.22 50.81
N THR A 309 25.47 -12.31 52.04
CA THR A 309 25.82 -13.59 52.70
C THR A 309 24.91 -13.88 53.89
N ASP A 310 24.94 -15.10 54.45
CA ASP A 310 24.18 -15.46 55.66
C ASP A 310 24.34 -14.43 56.79
N ALA A 311 25.56 -13.91 56.99
CA ALA A 311 25.86 -12.95 58.05
C ALA A 311 25.14 -11.59 57.89
N ASP A 312 24.67 -11.30 56.68
CA ASP A 312 23.98 -10.06 56.36
C ASP A 312 22.46 -10.16 56.53
N ILE A 313 21.91 -11.38 56.54
CA ILE A 313 20.48 -11.67 56.54
C ILE A 313 19.98 -11.81 57.98
N LEU A 314 18.94 -11.05 58.31
CA LEU A 314 18.29 -11.05 59.63
C LEU A 314 16.98 -11.85 59.63
N GLU A 315 16.22 -11.75 58.54
CA GLU A 315 14.92 -12.39 58.35
C GLU A 315 14.68 -12.60 56.85
N PHE A 316 13.92 -13.62 56.48
CA PHE A 316 13.61 -13.94 55.10
C PHE A 316 12.17 -14.44 54.98
N ASP A 317 11.54 -14.13 53.85
CA ASP A 317 10.24 -14.67 53.44
C ASP A 317 10.39 -15.12 51.98
N LEU A 318 10.32 -16.42 51.74
CA LEU A 318 10.59 -17.03 50.44
C LEU A 318 9.40 -17.90 50.03
N GLY A 319 9.03 -17.81 48.77
CA GLY A 319 8.02 -18.65 48.14
C GLY A 319 8.49 -19.16 46.78
N ASP A 320 7.78 -20.17 46.29
CA ASP A 320 7.94 -20.64 44.92
C ASP A 320 7.47 -19.55 43.96
N GLY A 321 8.30 -19.23 42.97
CA GLY A 321 8.01 -18.16 42.01
C GLY A 321 7.05 -18.55 40.89
N ASP A 322 6.84 -19.85 40.67
CA ASP A 322 5.93 -20.41 39.66
C ASP A 322 4.97 -21.39 40.35
N ASP A 323 3.69 -21.06 40.41
CA ASP A 323 2.65 -21.99 40.89
C ASP A 323 2.18 -22.87 39.71
N PRO A 324 2.42 -24.19 39.72
CA PRO A 324 2.03 -25.08 38.63
C PRO A 324 0.52 -25.07 38.29
N LEU A 325 -0.33 -24.62 39.22
CA LEU A 325 -1.77 -24.52 39.00
C LEU A 325 -2.15 -23.29 38.16
N ASP A 326 -1.43 -22.18 38.33
CA ASP A 326 -1.71 -20.90 37.67
C ASP A 326 -0.75 -20.61 36.49
N ALA A 327 0.36 -21.36 36.40
CA ALA A 327 1.34 -21.23 35.33
C ALA A 327 0.75 -21.51 33.94
N TYR A 328 1.12 -20.68 32.97
CA TYR A 328 0.83 -20.92 31.56
C TYR A 328 1.87 -21.88 30.96
N ASN A 329 1.47 -22.65 29.94
CA ASN A 329 2.33 -23.60 29.24
C ASN A 329 2.55 -23.29 27.76
N VAL A 330 1.79 -22.34 27.22
CA VAL A 330 1.96 -21.83 25.86
C VAL A 330 2.07 -20.31 25.91
N LEU A 331 3.17 -19.75 25.39
CA LEU A 331 3.34 -18.30 25.22
C LEU A 331 3.19 -17.94 23.74
N LYS A 332 2.20 -17.13 23.44
CA LYS A 332 1.99 -16.53 22.12
C LYS A 332 2.49 -15.10 22.11
N GLY A 333 2.98 -14.65 20.96
CA GLY A 333 3.47 -13.28 20.81
C GLY A 333 3.08 -12.70 19.47
N SER A 334 2.69 -11.42 19.46
CA SER A 334 2.38 -10.66 18.25
C SER A 334 3.23 -9.39 18.13
N PHE A 335 3.56 -9.01 16.89
CA PHE A 335 4.33 -7.82 16.55
C PHE A 335 3.78 -7.14 15.29
N VAL A 336 4.21 -5.91 15.02
CA VAL A 336 3.79 -5.13 13.86
C VAL A 336 4.99 -4.76 13.01
N SER A 337 5.03 -5.19 11.74
CA SER A 337 6.16 -4.88 10.87
C SER A 337 5.77 -4.25 9.52
N PRO A 338 6.65 -3.42 8.93
CA PRO A 338 6.48 -2.92 7.57
C PRO A 338 6.39 -4.05 6.51
N ALA A 339 7.11 -5.16 6.73
CA ALA A 339 7.13 -6.32 5.83
C ALA A 339 5.80 -7.10 5.80
N HIS A 340 4.91 -6.82 6.75
CA HIS A 340 3.58 -7.41 6.87
C HIS A 340 2.47 -6.36 6.69
N ALA A 341 2.74 -5.29 5.94
CA ALA A 341 1.80 -4.18 5.72
C ALA A 341 1.27 -3.59 7.04
N TYR A 342 2.13 -3.55 8.06
CA TYR A 342 1.85 -3.03 9.40
C TYR A 342 0.73 -3.77 10.13
N GLN A 343 0.32 -4.98 9.72
CA GLN A 343 -0.68 -5.75 10.45
C GLN A 343 -0.03 -6.46 11.65
N PRO A 344 -0.77 -6.63 12.77
CA PRO A 344 -0.35 -7.51 13.86
C PRO A 344 -0.21 -8.93 13.32
N ILE A 345 0.97 -9.51 13.49
CA ILE A 345 1.31 -10.86 13.06
C ILE A 345 1.93 -11.61 14.23
N GLU A 346 1.61 -12.90 14.36
CA GLU A 346 2.12 -13.77 15.41
C GLU A 346 3.40 -14.49 14.97
N VAL A 347 4.32 -14.71 15.91
CA VAL A 347 5.47 -15.62 15.73
C VAL A 347 5.13 -17.01 16.22
N ARG A 348 6.00 -18.00 15.96
CA ARG A 348 5.84 -19.35 16.53
C ARG A 348 5.75 -19.26 18.06
N GLU A 349 4.73 -19.92 18.62
CA GLU A 349 4.53 -19.98 20.06
C GLU A 349 5.65 -20.76 20.75
N ILE A 350 5.95 -20.38 21.99
CA ILE A 350 6.86 -21.15 22.84
C ILE A 350 6.02 -22.09 23.70
N GLU A 351 6.28 -23.38 23.55
CA GLU A 351 5.60 -24.43 24.29
C GLU A 351 6.52 -25.02 25.36
N ASP A 352 5.98 -25.22 26.55
CA ASP A 352 6.59 -26.08 27.55
C ASP A 352 6.01 -27.50 27.45
N ALA A 353 6.71 -28.35 26.71
CA ALA A 353 6.33 -29.74 26.50
C ALA A 353 6.22 -30.54 27.82
N VAL A 354 6.97 -30.18 28.88
CA VAL A 354 6.94 -30.89 30.16
C VAL A 354 5.66 -30.55 30.92
N SER A 355 5.31 -29.27 31.00
CA SER A 355 4.04 -28.84 31.60
C SER A 355 2.83 -29.32 30.80
N LEU A 356 2.88 -29.26 29.47
CA LEU A 356 1.80 -29.74 28.58
C LEU A 356 1.53 -31.24 28.69
N ALA A 357 2.53 -32.04 29.06
CA ALA A 357 2.34 -33.48 29.27
C ALA A 357 1.53 -33.79 30.54
N ASN A 358 1.49 -32.86 31.51
CA ASN A 358 0.92 -33.08 32.84
C ASN A 358 -0.29 -32.19 33.15
N SER A 359 -0.55 -31.14 32.35
CA SER A 359 -1.56 -30.11 32.60
C SER A 359 -2.33 -29.74 31.33
N GLU A 360 -3.52 -29.14 31.50
CA GLU A 360 -4.30 -28.59 30.39
C GLU A 360 -3.60 -27.41 29.71
N VAL A 361 -3.91 -27.15 28.45
CA VAL A 361 -3.34 -26.04 27.68
C VAL A 361 -3.80 -24.70 28.27
N ARG A 362 -2.84 -23.91 28.76
CA ARG A 362 -3.03 -22.56 29.28
C ARG A 362 -2.14 -21.60 28.52
N THR A 363 -2.76 -20.62 27.88
CA THR A 363 -2.09 -19.70 26.97
C THR A 363 -1.98 -18.31 27.57
N GLU A 364 -0.78 -17.74 27.51
CA GLU A 364 -0.50 -16.33 27.78
C GLU A 364 -0.13 -15.61 26.48
N GLN A 365 -0.50 -14.33 26.36
CA GLN A 365 -0.29 -13.52 25.16
C GLN A 365 0.62 -12.31 25.44
N LEU A 366 1.67 -12.16 24.63
CA LEU A 366 2.56 -11.00 24.64
C LEU A 366 2.40 -10.17 23.35
N ASP A 367 1.62 -9.08 23.42
CA ASP A 367 1.33 -8.22 22.26
C ASP A 367 2.22 -6.97 22.20
N LEU A 368 3.29 -7.01 21.40
CA LEU A 368 4.23 -5.89 21.27
C LEU A 368 3.98 -5.06 20.01
N ASP A 369 2.97 -4.18 20.08
CA ASP A 369 2.56 -3.30 18.98
C ASP A 369 3.67 -2.34 18.50
N MET A 370 4.63 -2.01 19.37
CA MET A 370 5.74 -1.10 19.05
C MET A 370 7.03 -1.83 18.63
N CYS A 371 6.99 -3.16 18.49
CA CYS A 371 8.12 -3.98 18.08
C CYS A 371 8.11 -4.21 16.55
N PRO A 372 9.10 -3.71 15.79
CA PRO A 372 9.12 -3.84 14.33
C PRO A 372 9.60 -5.20 13.82
N SER A 373 10.24 -6.00 14.68
CA SER A 373 10.95 -7.23 14.29
C SER A 373 10.42 -8.46 15.02
N GLY A 374 10.19 -9.54 14.26
CA GLY A 374 9.72 -10.81 14.82
C GLY A 374 10.82 -11.56 15.58
N THR A 375 12.08 -11.42 15.18
CA THR A 375 13.23 -12.01 15.89
C THR A 375 13.52 -11.28 17.19
N GLN A 376 13.26 -9.97 17.25
CA GLN A 376 13.25 -9.22 18.52
C GLN A 376 12.14 -9.70 19.46
N LEU A 377 10.92 -9.93 18.94
CA LEU A 377 9.81 -10.48 19.73
C LEU A 377 10.14 -11.88 20.28
N GLN A 378 10.71 -12.79 19.48
CA GLN A 378 11.09 -14.13 19.96
C GLN A 378 12.09 -14.06 21.15
N ARG A 379 13.07 -13.15 21.07
CA ARG A 379 14.01 -12.89 22.19
C ARG A 379 13.30 -12.39 23.44
N LEU A 380 12.34 -11.47 23.28
CA LEU A 380 11.56 -10.94 24.40
C LEU A 380 10.61 -11.99 25.00
N MET A 381 10.04 -12.87 24.18
CA MET A 381 9.22 -14.00 24.66
C MET A 381 10.04 -14.96 25.52
N LYS A 382 11.26 -15.29 25.11
CA LYS A 382 12.20 -16.07 25.93
C LYS A 382 12.48 -15.41 27.27
N ILE A 383 12.74 -14.10 27.26
CA ILE A 383 13.01 -13.33 28.49
C ILE A 383 11.78 -13.30 29.40
N LYS A 384 10.58 -13.03 28.86
CA LYS A 384 9.33 -13.06 29.63
C LYS A 384 9.10 -14.43 30.27
N MET A 385 9.23 -15.50 29.49
CA MET A 385 9.01 -16.86 30.00
C MET A 385 9.99 -17.22 31.13
N ALA A 386 11.26 -16.82 31.03
CA ALA A 386 12.21 -17.01 32.12
C ALA A 386 11.90 -16.16 33.36
N LYS A 387 11.37 -14.94 33.16
CA LYS A 387 10.99 -14.03 34.27
C LYS A 387 9.67 -14.40 34.93
N ASP A 388 8.75 -15.04 34.21
CA ASP A 388 7.46 -15.46 34.77
C ASP A 388 7.60 -16.79 35.52
N ARG A 389 8.60 -17.61 35.17
CA ARG A 389 8.85 -18.94 35.75
C ARG A 389 10.08 -18.98 36.64
N ARG A 390 10.17 -18.03 37.56
CA ARG A 390 11.29 -17.97 38.50
C ARG A 390 11.12 -19.08 39.52
N GLU A 391 12.21 -19.72 39.90
CA GLU A 391 12.16 -20.78 40.91
C GLU A 391 11.81 -20.22 42.29
N ILE A 392 12.41 -19.10 42.67
CA ILE A 392 12.32 -18.53 44.02
C ILE A 392 11.96 -17.05 43.90
N VAL A 393 10.95 -16.60 44.64
CA VAL A 393 10.62 -15.18 44.82
C VAL A 393 10.44 -14.91 46.30
N GLY A 394 10.86 -13.74 46.78
CA GLY A 394 10.69 -13.43 48.19
C GLY A 394 11.28 -12.09 48.59
N THR A 395 11.40 -11.91 49.90
CA THR A 395 12.03 -10.75 50.53
C THR A 395 13.12 -11.19 51.50
N LEU A 396 14.25 -10.49 51.47
CA LEU A 396 15.33 -10.62 52.44
C LEU A 396 15.39 -9.34 53.26
N ARG A 397 15.25 -9.47 54.58
CA ARG A 397 15.56 -8.40 55.51
C ARG A 397 17.01 -8.54 55.95
N THR A 398 17.83 -7.57 55.61
CA THR A 398 19.27 -7.55 55.90
C THR A 398 19.62 -6.44 56.89
N ASN A 399 20.85 -6.48 57.42
CA ASN A 399 21.48 -5.32 58.01
C ASN A 399 21.75 -4.22 56.94
N LEU A 400 22.40 -3.11 57.32
CA LEU A 400 22.70 -2.00 56.40
C LEU A 400 23.63 -2.36 55.22
N VAL A 401 24.25 -3.55 55.18
CA VAL A 401 24.99 -4.04 54.00
C VAL A 401 24.06 -4.17 52.79
N GLY A 402 22.77 -4.43 53.02
CA GLY A 402 21.75 -4.43 51.97
C GLY A 402 21.62 -3.11 51.19
N MET A 403 22.12 -1.99 51.73
CA MET A 403 22.21 -0.73 50.99
C MET A 403 23.09 -0.84 49.73
N LYS A 404 24.06 -1.77 49.71
CA LYS A 404 24.90 -2.01 48.53
C LYS A 404 24.09 -2.55 47.35
N ALA A 405 23.00 -3.26 47.62
CA ALA A 405 22.08 -3.85 46.65
C ALA A 405 20.98 -2.89 46.19
N ARG A 406 21.01 -1.61 46.60
CA ARG A 406 19.96 -0.67 46.26
C ARG A 406 20.02 -0.19 44.82
N TRP A 407 21.22 0.11 44.32
CA TRP A 407 21.39 0.65 42.96
C TRP A 407 22.16 -0.35 42.10
N PRO A 408 21.78 -0.49 40.81
CA PRO A 408 22.51 -1.34 39.90
C PRO A 408 23.94 -0.81 39.74
N LYS A 409 24.91 -1.73 39.79
CA LYS A 409 26.32 -1.42 39.53
C LYS A 409 26.76 -1.75 38.11
N GLY A 410 26.15 -2.78 37.51
CA GLY A 410 26.42 -3.18 36.15
C GLY A 410 25.41 -2.64 35.14
N ASN A 411 25.71 -2.89 33.87
CA ASN A 411 24.88 -2.50 32.74
C ASN A 411 23.89 -3.62 32.43
N GLY A 412 22.59 -3.37 32.60
CA GLY A 412 21.55 -4.36 32.31
C GLY A 412 20.52 -4.46 33.43
N ILE A 413 19.95 -5.65 33.60
CA ILE A 413 19.02 -5.96 34.69
C ILE A 413 19.71 -5.83 36.06
N HIS A 414 18.99 -5.41 37.10
CA HIS A 414 19.57 -5.25 38.43
C HIS A 414 19.69 -6.60 39.14
N THR A 415 20.90 -7.15 39.21
CA THR A 415 21.17 -8.47 39.81
C THR A 415 22.13 -8.39 40.99
N ILE A 416 21.90 -9.26 41.97
CA ILE A 416 22.77 -9.49 43.13
C ILE A 416 23.04 -10.99 43.30
N GLY A 417 24.19 -11.32 43.90
CA GLY A 417 24.50 -12.66 44.33
C GLY A 417 23.99 -12.86 45.76
N VAL A 418 23.35 -13.99 46.03
CA VAL A 418 23.00 -14.40 47.39
C VAL A 418 23.68 -15.72 47.66
N VAL A 419 24.56 -15.74 48.65
CA VAL A 419 25.29 -16.93 49.12
C VAL A 419 24.93 -17.13 50.57
N ALA A 420 23.81 -17.81 50.79
CA ALA A 420 23.21 -18.02 52.09
C ALA A 420 22.80 -19.50 52.26
N PRO A 421 23.79 -20.42 52.40
CA PRO A 421 23.54 -21.85 52.60
C PRO A 421 22.67 -22.18 53.82
N ASP A 422 22.65 -21.36 54.87
CA ASP A 422 21.83 -21.63 56.06
C ASP A 422 20.33 -21.58 55.75
N ILE A 423 19.94 -20.84 54.71
CA ILE A 423 18.55 -20.69 54.23
C ILE A 423 18.35 -21.31 52.84
N GLY A 424 19.34 -22.08 52.35
CA GLY A 424 19.25 -22.79 51.07
C GLY A 424 19.37 -21.93 49.81
N LEU A 425 19.81 -20.67 49.92
CA LEU A 425 19.99 -19.79 48.76
C LEU A 425 21.45 -19.77 48.30
N ASN A 426 21.69 -20.14 47.05
CA ASN A 426 23.00 -19.97 46.42
C ASN A 426 22.82 -19.70 44.92
N GLY A 427 22.85 -18.42 44.52
CA GLY A 427 22.62 -18.07 43.13
C GLY A 427 22.54 -16.58 42.87
N VAL A 428 22.06 -16.26 41.68
CA VAL A 428 21.84 -14.89 41.22
C VAL A 428 20.36 -14.54 41.29
N PHE A 429 20.06 -13.38 41.84
CA PHE A 429 18.71 -12.88 42.04
C PHE A 429 18.57 -11.48 41.43
N GLU A 430 17.45 -11.23 40.76
CA GLU A 430 17.03 -9.87 40.40
C GLU A 430 16.49 -9.16 41.65
N VAL A 431 16.85 -7.89 41.81
CA VAL A 431 16.28 -7.02 42.86
C VAL A 431 14.95 -6.45 42.36
N THR A 432 13.84 -6.90 42.95
CA THR A 432 12.47 -6.48 42.60
C THR A 432 11.94 -5.37 43.51
N GLY A 433 12.59 -5.16 44.65
CA GLY A 433 12.16 -4.30 45.74
C GLY A 433 13.36 -3.82 46.56
N HIS A 434 13.35 -2.56 47.01
CA HIS A 434 14.31 -2.12 48.02
C HIS A 434 13.68 -1.07 48.93
N THR A 435 13.66 -1.33 50.23
CA THR A 435 13.29 -0.38 51.28
C THR A 435 14.32 -0.42 52.41
N PHE A 436 14.45 0.64 53.20
CA PHE A 436 15.44 0.70 54.27
C PHE A 436 15.03 1.71 55.35
N ASP A 437 15.47 1.45 56.57
CA ASP A 437 15.33 2.34 57.72
C ASP A 437 16.69 2.46 58.42
N ILE A 438 17.35 3.62 58.24
CA ILE A 438 18.67 3.90 58.82
C ILE A 438 18.63 3.93 60.35
N PRO A 439 17.70 4.68 61.00
CA PRO A 439 17.52 4.64 62.45
C PRO A 439 17.35 3.23 63.02
N SER A 440 16.56 2.38 62.36
CA SER A 440 16.31 1.00 62.81
C SER A 440 17.37 -0.01 62.33
N GLY A 441 18.30 0.41 61.47
CA GLY A 441 19.47 -0.39 61.06
C GLY A 441 19.20 -1.55 60.11
N PHE A 442 18.08 -1.56 59.38
CA PHE A 442 17.73 -2.66 58.47
C PHE A 442 17.43 -2.19 57.04
N CYS A 443 17.57 -3.13 56.10
CA CYS A 443 17.12 -3.00 54.71
C CYS A 443 16.24 -4.20 54.37
N GLU A 444 15.25 -4.00 53.51
CA GLU A 444 14.40 -5.05 52.98
C GLU A 444 14.56 -5.07 51.46
N ILE A 445 14.92 -6.23 50.92
CA ILE A 445 15.24 -6.43 49.51
C ILE A 445 14.27 -7.46 48.96
N GLY A 446 13.46 -7.07 47.98
CA GLY A 446 12.71 -8.01 47.17
C GLY A 446 13.68 -8.72 46.22
N ILE A 447 13.67 -10.04 46.24
CA ILE A 447 14.54 -10.89 45.43
C ILE A 447 13.72 -11.86 44.59
N ALA A 448 14.26 -12.23 43.45
CA ALA A 448 13.66 -13.24 42.60
C ALA A 448 14.75 -13.92 41.76
N SER A 449 14.81 -15.26 41.80
CA SER A 449 15.87 -16.03 41.15
C SER A 449 15.81 -15.82 39.64
N LEU A 450 16.99 -15.70 39.02
CA LEU A 450 17.06 -15.50 37.58
C LEU A 450 18.36 -16.07 37.03
N ASP A 451 18.23 -17.08 36.17
CA ASP A 451 19.31 -17.48 35.26
C ASP A 451 19.32 -16.57 34.04
N ASN A 452 20.50 -16.33 33.47
CA ASN A 452 20.66 -15.38 32.35
C ASN A 452 19.73 -15.71 31.16
N PRO A 453 18.65 -14.94 30.96
CA PRO A 453 17.71 -15.22 29.88
C PRO A 453 18.06 -14.48 28.58
N TYR A 454 19.07 -13.61 28.59
CA TYR A 454 19.43 -12.71 27.49
C TYR A 454 20.40 -13.34 26.48
N GLY A 455 20.91 -14.55 26.74
CA GLY A 455 21.68 -15.31 25.76
C GLY A 455 20.80 -15.70 24.57
N TRP A 456 21.28 -15.51 23.34
CA TRP A 456 20.53 -15.83 22.12
C TRP A 456 21.43 -16.52 21.09
N HIS A 457 21.10 -17.76 20.73
CA HIS A 457 21.78 -18.51 19.69
C HIS A 457 20.88 -18.70 18.45
N ALA A 458 20.97 -17.77 17.51
CA ALA A 458 20.06 -17.68 16.35
C ALA A 458 19.91 -18.98 15.53
N PRO A 459 20.97 -19.76 15.21
CA PRO A 459 20.82 -20.99 14.42
C PRO A 459 19.90 -22.06 15.02
N THR A 460 19.72 -22.06 16.34
CA THR A 460 18.93 -23.08 17.07
C THR A 460 17.65 -22.52 17.67
N GLU A 461 17.65 -21.26 18.08
CA GLU A 461 16.52 -20.64 18.79
C GLU A 461 15.60 -19.83 17.87
N GLU A 462 16.10 -19.31 16.75
CA GLU A 462 15.29 -18.50 15.85
C GLU A 462 14.37 -19.38 14.99
N THR A 463 13.07 -19.09 15.09
CA THR A 463 12.02 -19.76 14.34
C THR A 463 11.66 -18.96 13.09
N ASP A 464 11.20 -19.67 12.06
CA ASP A 464 10.88 -19.05 10.78
C ASP A 464 9.74 -18.03 10.94
N LEU A 465 9.90 -16.86 10.33
CA LEU A 465 8.90 -15.80 10.37
C LEU A 465 7.76 -16.08 9.38
N PRO A 466 6.56 -15.52 9.63
CA PRO A 466 5.45 -15.57 8.69
C PRO A 466 5.78 -14.94 7.33
N LEU A 467 4.98 -15.31 6.32
CA LEU A 467 5.15 -14.81 4.96
C LEU A 467 4.89 -13.30 4.87
N THR A 468 5.77 -12.61 4.16
CA THR A 468 5.65 -11.16 3.90
C THR A 468 4.53 -10.85 2.92
N TYR A 469 4.02 -9.61 2.93
CA TYR A 469 2.95 -9.19 2.02
C TYR A 469 3.33 -9.34 0.53
N THR A 470 4.61 -9.23 0.21
CA THR A 470 5.15 -9.34 -1.16
C THR A 470 5.18 -10.77 -1.68
N SER A 471 5.18 -11.77 -0.80
CA SER A 471 5.24 -13.19 -1.17
C SER A 471 3.86 -13.84 -1.29
N ILE A 472 2.79 -13.13 -0.90
CA ILE A 472 1.41 -13.60 -1.08
C ILE A 472 1.04 -13.45 -2.57
N PRO A 473 0.71 -14.55 -3.29
CA PRO A 473 0.35 -14.47 -4.69
C PRO A 473 -0.91 -13.62 -4.89
N THR A 474 -0.82 -12.65 -5.79
CA THR A 474 -2.01 -11.89 -6.22
C THR A 474 -2.86 -12.80 -7.10
N PRO A 475 -4.20 -12.90 -6.89
CA PRO A 475 -5.06 -13.68 -7.76
C PRO A 475 -4.90 -13.24 -9.21
N ASP A 476 -4.70 -14.22 -10.09
CA ASP A 476 -4.49 -13.98 -11.51
C ASP A 476 -5.75 -13.34 -12.12
N ASN A 477 -5.67 -12.05 -12.37
CA ASN A 477 -6.65 -11.37 -13.21
C ASN A 477 -6.02 -11.30 -14.59
N PRO A 478 -6.49 -12.05 -15.60
CA PRO A 478 -5.90 -12.04 -16.94
C PRO A 478 -5.76 -10.59 -17.40
N THR A 479 -4.53 -10.10 -17.44
CA THR A 479 -4.19 -8.68 -17.67
C THR A 479 -4.17 -8.32 -19.15
N GLY A 480 -4.39 -9.28 -20.05
CA GLY A 480 -4.31 -9.09 -21.50
C GLY A 480 -5.60 -8.58 -22.13
N ASN A 481 -5.47 -7.72 -23.14
CA ASN A 481 -6.57 -7.36 -24.05
C ASN A 481 -7.08 -8.61 -24.79
N PRO A 482 -8.29 -8.55 -25.41
CA PRO A 482 -8.79 -9.69 -26.17
C PRO A 482 -7.78 -10.14 -27.23
N ALA A 483 -7.51 -11.44 -27.31
CA ALA A 483 -6.57 -12.04 -28.25
C ALA A 483 -7.30 -12.83 -29.37
N GLY A 484 -6.56 -13.20 -30.41
CA GLY A 484 -7.09 -14.01 -31.52
C GLY A 484 -8.19 -13.31 -32.32
N ALA A 485 -8.13 -11.99 -32.41
CA ALA A 485 -9.19 -11.21 -32.99
C ALA A 485 -9.23 -11.38 -34.53
N VAL A 486 -10.36 -11.85 -35.05
CA VAL A 486 -10.60 -12.10 -36.47
C VAL A 486 -11.67 -11.15 -36.98
N LEU A 487 -11.33 -10.36 -38.00
CA LEU A 487 -12.27 -9.50 -38.72
C LEU A 487 -12.88 -10.25 -39.90
N THR A 488 -14.20 -10.21 -40.01
CA THR A 488 -14.97 -10.81 -41.10
C THR A 488 -15.98 -9.80 -41.62
N GLN A 489 -16.24 -9.85 -42.93
CA GLN A 489 -17.31 -9.07 -43.54
C GLN A 489 -18.56 -9.94 -43.65
N GLU A 490 -19.72 -9.39 -43.27
CA GLU A 490 -21.02 -10.02 -43.39
C GLU A 490 -21.94 -9.22 -44.29
N ARG A 491 -22.71 -9.92 -45.13
CA ARG A 491 -23.73 -9.31 -46.00
C ARG A 491 -25.06 -9.24 -45.26
N VAL A 492 -25.71 -8.08 -45.29
CA VAL A 492 -27.04 -7.86 -44.69
C VAL A 492 -28.00 -7.37 -45.76
N LEU A 493 -29.16 -8.04 -45.86
CA LEU A 493 -30.24 -7.60 -46.75
C LEU A 493 -30.96 -6.41 -46.10
N VAL A 494 -30.96 -5.26 -46.76
CA VAL A 494 -31.53 -4.00 -46.21
C VAL A 494 -32.97 -3.79 -46.70
N SER A 495 -33.21 -4.06 -47.99
CA SER A 495 -34.54 -4.11 -48.60
C SER A 495 -34.45 -4.88 -49.94
N SER A 496 -35.57 -5.29 -50.54
CA SER A 496 -35.65 -6.14 -51.75
C SER A 496 -34.56 -5.87 -52.81
N GLY A 497 -33.49 -6.69 -52.79
CA GLY A 497 -32.37 -6.64 -53.75
C GLY A 497 -31.22 -5.68 -53.39
N VAL A 498 -31.33 -4.90 -52.31
CA VAL A 498 -30.29 -4.00 -51.80
C VAL A 498 -29.55 -4.65 -50.63
N TYR A 499 -28.26 -4.89 -50.84
CA TYR A 499 -27.37 -5.44 -49.83
C TYR A 499 -26.50 -4.35 -49.22
N GLY A 500 -26.41 -4.32 -47.89
CA GLY A 500 -25.40 -3.60 -47.15
C GLY A 500 -24.34 -4.56 -46.64
N ALA A 501 -23.21 -4.02 -46.21
CA ALA A 501 -22.17 -4.81 -45.58
C ALA A 501 -21.92 -4.33 -44.15
N GLN A 502 -21.63 -5.29 -43.27
CA GLN A 502 -21.26 -5.07 -41.88
C GLN A 502 -19.93 -5.75 -41.60
N ILE A 503 -19.21 -5.25 -40.61
CA ILE A 503 -17.99 -5.88 -40.10
C ILE A 503 -18.36 -6.63 -38.82
N ALA A 504 -17.90 -7.86 -38.69
CA ALA A 504 -17.96 -8.63 -37.47
C ALA A 504 -16.55 -8.96 -36.98
N VAL A 505 -16.33 -8.76 -35.68
CA VAL A 505 -15.11 -9.15 -34.98
C VAL A 505 -15.40 -10.27 -34.00
N THR A 506 -14.59 -11.32 -34.02
CA THR A 506 -14.62 -12.42 -33.05
C THR A 506 -13.28 -12.53 -32.34
N VAL A 507 -13.29 -12.89 -31.06
CA VAL A 507 -12.07 -13.06 -30.24
C VAL A 507 -12.06 -14.45 -29.58
N ASP A 508 -10.88 -14.91 -29.18
CA ASP A 508 -10.72 -16.17 -28.46
C ASP A 508 -11.44 -16.15 -27.11
N ASN A 509 -11.91 -17.32 -26.66
CA ASN A 509 -12.53 -17.45 -25.33
C ASN A 509 -11.44 -17.48 -24.25
N PRO A 510 -11.41 -16.51 -23.32
CA PRO A 510 -10.44 -16.49 -22.22
C PRO A 510 -10.85 -17.38 -21.02
N ASP A 511 -11.77 -18.34 -21.23
CA ASP A 511 -12.37 -19.21 -20.20
C ASP A 511 -12.89 -18.47 -18.95
N ARG A 512 -13.38 -17.24 -19.14
CA ARG A 512 -13.99 -16.41 -18.09
C ARG A 512 -15.33 -15.85 -18.57
N GLU A 513 -16.42 -16.31 -17.95
CA GLU A 513 -17.78 -15.94 -18.38
C GLU A 513 -18.13 -14.46 -18.14
N GLY A 514 -17.47 -13.82 -17.17
CA GLY A 514 -17.72 -12.41 -16.83
C GLY A 514 -17.15 -11.37 -17.80
N LEU A 515 -16.25 -11.76 -18.71
CA LEU A 515 -15.65 -10.84 -19.68
C LEU A 515 -16.56 -10.62 -20.89
N ARG A 516 -16.85 -9.37 -21.24
CA ARG A 516 -17.66 -9.01 -22.41
C ARG A 516 -16.85 -8.17 -23.39
N LEU A 517 -16.87 -8.54 -24.67
CA LEU A 517 -16.19 -7.80 -25.73
C LEU A 517 -16.87 -6.44 -25.96
N ARG A 518 -16.06 -5.39 -26.07
CA ARG A 518 -16.43 -4.10 -26.66
C ARG A 518 -15.59 -3.91 -27.91
N ALA A 519 -16.25 -3.45 -28.97
CA ALA A 519 -15.59 -3.14 -30.23
C ALA A 519 -16.12 -1.84 -30.80
N GLU A 520 -15.27 -1.09 -31.47
CA GLU A 520 -15.58 0.16 -32.14
C GLU A 520 -14.96 0.18 -33.53
N THR A 521 -15.58 0.90 -34.44
CA THR A 521 -15.07 1.08 -35.80
C THR A 521 -15.02 2.56 -36.18
N SER A 522 -14.01 2.94 -36.96
CA SER A 522 -13.85 4.27 -37.55
C SER A 522 -13.48 4.12 -39.03
N PRO A 523 -13.95 5.01 -39.93
CA PRO A 523 -13.42 5.10 -41.29
C PRO A 523 -11.92 5.42 -41.28
N GLY A 524 -11.18 4.87 -42.25
CA GLY A 524 -9.73 5.07 -42.40
C GLY A 524 -8.90 3.82 -42.09
N SER A 525 -7.64 3.80 -42.53
CA SER A 525 -6.69 2.74 -42.21
C SER A 525 -6.08 2.93 -40.81
N VAL A 526 -5.45 1.90 -40.24
CA VAL A 526 -4.79 1.99 -38.91
C VAL A 526 -3.74 3.13 -38.88
N ALA A 527 -3.14 3.49 -40.01
CA ALA A 527 -2.18 4.58 -40.10
C ALA A 527 -2.82 5.97 -40.07
N ASP A 528 -4.09 6.08 -40.47
CA ASP A 528 -4.84 7.34 -40.59
C ASP A 528 -5.63 7.67 -39.32
N VAL A 529 -5.87 6.67 -38.47
CA VAL A 529 -6.68 6.79 -37.24
C VAL A 529 -5.77 6.70 -36.03
N SER A 530 -5.47 7.84 -35.39
CA SER A 530 -4.78 7.88 -34.10
C SER A 530 -5.77 7.80 -32.94
N ASP A 531 -5.32 7.29 -31.78
CA ASP A 531 -6.13 7.24 -30.55
C ASP A 531 -6.61 8.63 -30.09
N ASP A 532 -5.90 9.69 -30.50
CA ASP A 532 -6.19 11.12 -30.22
C ASP A 532 -6.61 11.93 -31.49
N GLY A 533 -6.87 11.25 -32.62
CA GLY A 533 -7.18 11.90 -33.90
C GLY A 533 -8.67 12.19 -34.09
N PRO A 534 -9.06 13.06 -35.04
CA PRO A 534 -10.45 13.49 -35.23
C PRO A 534 -11.37 12.44 -35.90
N GLY A 535 -11.11 11.14 -35.72
CA GLY A 535 -11.98 10.06 -36.21
C GLY A 535 -13.12 9.77 -35.23
N GLU A 536 -14.37 9.84 -35.69
CA GLU A 536 -15.53 9.45 -34.88
C GLU A 536 -15.59 7.92 -34.77
N TRP A 537 -15.28 7.39 -33.59
CA TRP A 537 -15.40 5.96 -33.30
C TRP A 537 -16.85 5.59 -33.02
N VAL A 538 -17.38 4.64 -33.79
CA VAL A 538 -18.76 4.17 -33.68
C VAL A 538 -18.80 2.80 -32.99
N ALA A 539 -19.62 2.68 -31.96
CA ALA A 539 -19.76 1.45 -31.18
C ALA A 539 -20.38 0.31 -32.00
N MET A 540 -19.75 -0.86 -31.95
CA MET A 540 -20.28 -2.12 -32.48
C MET A 540 -21.16 -2.79 -31.42
N THR A 541 -22.22 -3.48 -31.87
CA THR A 541 -23.17 -4.20 -31.00
C THR A 541 -22.87 -5.69 -31.00
N GLY A 542 -22.88 -6.34 -29.83
CA GLY A 542 -22.48 -7.74 -29.76
C GLY A 542 -22.69 -8.42 -28.41
N GLY A 543 -22.28 -9.69 -28.39
CA GLY A 543 -22.28 -10.55 -27.21
C GLY A 543 -20.89 -10.71 -26.61
N ARG A 544 -20.69 -11.81 -25.87
CA ARG A 544 -19.48 -12.04 -25.06
C ARG A 544 -18.17 -12.00 -25.86
N LEU A 545 -18.13 -12.66 -27.01
CA LEU A 545 -16.92 -12.88 -27.81
C LEU A 545 -17.03 -12.37 -29.25
N ARG A 546 -18.13 -11.69 -29.58
CA ARG A 546 -18.41 -11.25 -30.96
C ARG A 546 -19.17 -9.94 -30.98
N ALA A 547 -18.73 -9.00 -31.80
CA ALA A 547 -19.41 -7.72 -32.04
C ALA A 547 -19.54 -7.43 -33.53
N LYS A 548 -20.59 -6.70 -33.91
CA LYS A 548 -20.95 -6.33 -35.28
C LYS A 548 -21.17 -4.83 -35.42
N SER A 549 -20.72 -4.24 -36.51
CA SER A 549 -20.98 -2.84 -36.84
C SER A 549 -22.43 -2.63 -37.29
N GLY A 550 -22.85 -1.36 -37.38
CA GLY A 550 -23.97 -0.99 -38.24
C GLY A 550 -23.67 -1.27 -39.72
N ILE A 551 -24.64 -0.98 -40.60
CA ILE A 551 -24.42 -1.02 -42.06
C ILE A 551 -23.42 0.09 -42.42
N LEU A 552 -22.39 -0.27 -43.18
CA LEU A 552 -21.32 0.63 -43.61
C LEU A 552 -21.39 0.92 -45.10
N ASP A 553 -20.77 2.03 -45.51
CA ASP A 553 -20.74 2.46 -46.90
C ASP A 553 -19.83 1.56 -47.75
N ASP A 554 -20.22 1.36 -49.01
CA ASP A 554 -19.49 0.49 -49.93
C ASP A 554 -18.12 1.09 -50.34
N ASN A 555 -17.13 0.21 -50.53
CA ASN A 555 -15.74 0.54 -50.86
C ASN A 555 -15.03 1.47 -49.86
N THR A 556 -15.52 1.55 -48.62
CA THR A 556 -14.84 2.29 -47.55
C THR A 556 -13.98 1.36 -46.69
N THR A 557 -12.76 1.82 -46.35
CA THR A 557 -11.88 1.11 -45.42
C THR A 557 -12.19 1.55 -44.00
N HIS A 558 -12.41 0.58 -43.12
CA HIS A 558 -12.69 0.81 -41.71
C HIS A 558 -11.65 0.12 -40.85
N THR A 559 -11.22 0.81 -39.79
CA THR A 559 -10.40 0.24 -38.72
C THR A 559 -11.31 -0.21 -37.58
N VAL A 560 -10.97 -1.34 -36.97
CA VAL A 560 -11.67 -1.87 -35.80
C VAL A 560 -10.72 -1.91 -34.61
N ARG A 561 -11.21 -1.47 -33.45
CA ARG A 561 -10.51 -1.61 -32.17
C ARG A 561 -11.37 -2.39 -31.18
N ILE A 562 -10.72 -3.13 -30.29
CA ILE A 562 -11.38 -4.00 -29.31
C ILE A 562 -10.81 -3.82 -27.90
N LYS A 563 -11.65 -4.10 -26.90
CA LYS A 563 -11.26 -4.21 -25.49
C LYS A 563 -12.24 -5.10 -24.73
N TRP A 564 -11.86 -5.53 -23.53
CA TRP A 564 -12.82 -6.07 -22.56
C TRP A 564 -13.59 -4.92 -21.89
N ALA A 565 -14.90 -5.10 -21.68
CA ALA A 565 -15.72 -4.14 -20.95
C ALA A 565 -15.13 -3.82 -19.56
N GLY A 566 -15.13 -2.55 -19.18
CA GLY A 566 -14.48 -2.06 -17.95
C GLY A 566 -12.97 -1.84 -18.07
N ARG A 567 -12.40 -1.93 -19.28
CA ARG A 567 -11.02 -1.53 -19.56
C ARG A 567 -10.95 -0.24 -20.36
N THR A 568 -9.77 0.36 -20.32
CA THR A 568 -9.46 1.64 -20.97
C THR A 568 -8.66 1.45 -22.25
N ASP A 569 -7.81 0.43 -22.28
CA ASP A 569 -6.79 0.30 -23.31
C ASP A 569 -7.38 -0.45 -24.49
N TRP A 570 -7.56 0.26 -25.60
CA TRP A 570 -8.03 -0.30 -26.85
C TRP A 570 -6.88 -0.98 -27.61
N VAL A 571 -7.21 -2.04 -28.36
CA VAL A 571 -6.27 -2.68 -29.29
C VAL A 571 -6.83 -2.59 -30.69
N ASN A 572 -6.05 -2.01 -31.60
CA ASN A 572 -6.37 -2.00 -33.02
C ASN A 572 -6.24 -3.43 -33.58
N THR A 573 -7.34 -3.91 -34.16
CA THR A 573 -7.47 -5.26 -34.73
C THR A 573 -7.07 -5.30 -36.21
N GLY A 574 -6.81 -4.13 -36.80
CA GLY A 574 -6.53 -3.96 -38.22
C GLY A 574 -7.64 -3.19 -38.94
N SER A 575 -7.50 -3.08 -40.27
CA SER A 575 -8.49 -2.45 -41.15
C SER A 575 -9.04 -3.46 -42.16
N ILE A 576 -10.30 -3.27 -42.55
CA ILE A 576 -10.98 -4.06 -43.59
C ILE A 576 -11.70 -3.12 -44.55
N THR A 577 -11.56 -3.35 -45.86
CA THR A 577 -12.31 -2.63 -46.89
C THR A 577 -13.63 -3.33 -47.12
N VAL A 578 -14.72 -2.62 -46.86
CA VAL A 578 -16.08 -3.12 -46.97
C VAL A 578 -16.48 -3.16 -48.44
N ARG A 579 -17.00 -4.30 -48.92
CA ARG A 579 -17.55 -4.44 -50.29
C ARG A 579 -18.97 -4.99 -50.27
N ALA A 580 -19.97 -4.15 -50.51
CA ALA A 580 -21.39 -4.51 -50.47
C ALA A 580 -21.74 -5.67 -51.42
N ASN A 581 -21.14 -5.70 -52.63
CA ASN A 581 -21.28 -6.80 -53.57
C ASN A 581 -19.92 -7.25 -54.16
N ALA A 582 -19.37 -8.34 -53.62
CA ALA A 582 -18.15 -8.97 -54.13
C ALA A 582 -18.41 -9.99 -55.27
N GLU A 583 -19.67 -10.26 -55.62
CA GLU A 583 -20.00 -11.21 -56.69
C GLU A 583 -19.65 -10.62 -58.06
N GLN A 584 -18.89 -11.40 -58.82
CA GLN A 584 -18.55 -11.06 -60.20
C GLN A 584 -19.82 -11.07 -61.05
N PRO A 585 -20.14 -9.99 -61.78
CA PRO A 585 -21.23 -10.02 -62.74
C PRO A 585 -20.89 -10.90 -63.94
N ASP A 586 -21.93 -11.41 -64.61
CA ASP A 586 -21.74 -12.11 -65.88
C ASP A 586 -21.14 -11.17 -66.94
N PRO A 587 -20.34 -11.67 -67.90
CA PRO A 587 -19.84 -10.85 -68.99
C PRO A 587 -20.97 -10.39 -69.92
N PRO A 588 -20.78 -9.27 -70.65
CA PRO A 588 -21.66 -8.90 -71.75
C PRO A 588 -21.78 -10.04 -72.76
N THR A 589 -22.99 -10.30 -73.24
CA THR A 589 -23.24 -11.34 -74.26
C THR A 589 -23.43 -10.71 -75.64
N SER A 590 -23.28 -11.50 -76.70
CA SER A 590 -23.43 -11.06 -78.09
C SER A 590 -22.55 -9.85 -78.46
N PHE A 591 -21.38 -9.71 -77.83
CA PHE A 591 -20.46 -8.62 -78.15
C PHE A 591 -19.97 -8.76 -79.58
N SER A 592 -20.11 -7.69 -80.37
CA SER A 592 -19.78 -7.65 -81.78
C SER A 592 -19.21 -6.29 -82.18
N ALA A 593 -18.47 -6.26 -83.28
CA ALA A 593 -17.88 -5.06 -83.84
C ALA A 593 -18.08 -5.04 -85.36
N VAL A 594 -18.61 -3.94 -85.89
CA VAL A 594 -18.88 -3.74 -87.31
C VAL A 594 -18.26 -2.41 -87.75
N ALA A 595 -17.38 -2.46 -88.74
CA ALA A 595 -16.76 -1.25 -89.30
C ALA A 595 -17.62 -0.65 -90.41
N ALA A 596 -17.88 0.65 -90.34
CA ALA A 596 -18.58 1.42 -91.37
C ALA A 596 -18.01 2.86 -91.46
N GLY A 597 -17.31 3.16 -92.56
CA GLY A 597 -16.92 4.53 -92.90
C GLY A 597 -15.92 5.20 -91.94
N GLY A 598 -14.95 4.46 -91.39
CA GLY A 598 -13.95 4.97 -90.44
C GLY A 598 -14.34 4.79 -88.97
N VAL A 599 -15.60 4.45 -88.69
CA VAL A 599 -16.14 4.22 -87.36
C VAL A 599 -16.36 2.71 -87.15
N VAL A 600 -16.10 2.23 -85.93
CA VAL A 600 -16.42 0.86 -85.50
C VAL A 600 -17.61 0.92 -84.55
N ALA A 601 -18.77 0.45 -85.01
CA ALA A 601 -19.94 0.26 -84.18
C ALA A 601 -19.78 -1.02 -83.35
N LEU A 602 -19.86 -0.88 -82.03
CA LEU A 602 -19.82 -1.99 -81.07
C LEU A 602 -21.21 -2.19 -80.49
N ASP A 603 -21.69 -3.43 -80.50
CA ASP A 603 -23.00 -3.79 -79.93
C ASP A 603 -22.84 -4.99 -78.99
N TRP A 604 -23.56 -4.97 -77.86
CA TRP A 604 -23.64 -6.08 -76.90
C TRP A 604 -24.96 -6.08 -76.14
N VAL A 605 -25.22 -7.17 -75.42
CA VAL A 605 -26.29 -7.26 -74.41
C VAL A 605 -25.65 -7.20 -73.03
N ASN A 606 -26.11 -6.26 -72.20
CA ASN A 606 -25.65 -6.12 -70.82
C ASN A 606 -26.01 -7.36 -69.99
N ALA A 607 -25.23 -7.65 -68.94
CA ALA A 607 -25.51 -8.76 -68.04
C ALA A 607 -26.94 -8.66 -67.44
N ALA A 608 -27.62 -9.80 -67.31
CA ALA A 608 -29.01 -9.85 -66.84
C ALA A 608 -29.14 -9.63 -65.31
N SER A 609 -28.06 -9.86 -64.56
CA SER A 609 -27.97 -9.68 -63.11
C SER A 609 -26.65 -9.05 -62.71
N ASN A 610 -26.60 -8.41 -61.53
CA ASN A 610 -25.41 -7.73 -61.00
C ASN A 610 -24.79 -6.67 -61.95
N PHE A 611 -25.57 -6.11 -62.89
CA PHE A 611 -25.12 -5.11 -63.85
C PHE A 611 -25.20 -3.68 -63.27
N TYR A 612 -24.16 -2.88 -63.50
CA TYR A 612 -24.17 -1.43 -63.28
C TYR A 612 -23.79 -0.68 -64.57
N GLN A 613 -22.62 -0.96 -65.12
CA GLN A 613 -22.11 -0.33 -66.34
C GLN A 613 -21.27 -1.33 -67.16
N THR A 614 -21.04 -1.04 -68.45
CA THR A 614 -20.09 -1.80 -69.29
C THR A 614 -18.90 -0.92 -69.67
N GLN A 615 -17.68 -1.40 -69.46
CA GLN A 615 -16.42 -0.78 -69.87
C GLN A 615 -15.92 -1.40 -71.17
N ILE A 616 -15.54 -0.55 -72.12
CA ILE A 616 -15.03 -0.94 -73.43
C ILE A 616 -13.54 -0.65 -73.49
N PHE A 617 -12.78 -1.63 -73.98
CA PHE A 617 -11.33 -1.59 -74.13
C PHE A 617 -10.93 -1.84 -75.57
N ARG A 618 -9.83 -1.21 -76.01
CA ARG A 618 -9.29 -1.32 -77.38
C ARG A 618 -7.79 -1.56 -77.37
N ASN A 619 -7.28 -2.34 -78.32
CA ASN A 619 -5.85 -2.52 -78.55
C ASN A 619 -5.52 -2.74 -80.04
N SER A 620 -4.29 -2.47 -80.45
CA SER A 620 -3.73 -2.85 -81.76
C SER A 620 -3.21 -4.29 -81.80
N VAL A 621 -3.05 -4.94 -80.64
CA VAL A 621 -2.61 -6.33 -80.52
C VAL A 621 -3.68 -7.13 -79.77
N ASN A 622 -3.82 -8.43 -80.07
CA ASN A 622 -4.71 -9.34 -79.35
C ASN A 622 -4.21 -9.65 -77.93
N ASN A 623 -4.16 -8.64 -77.07
CA ASN A 623 -3.75 -8.77 -75.68
C ASN A 623 -4.55 -7.80 -74.81
N PHE A 624 -5.40 -8.34 -73.94
CA PHE A 624 -6.21 -7.52 -73.03
C PHE A 624 -5.37 -6.78 -71.97
N SER A 625 -4.25 -7.36 -71.52
CA SER A 625 -3.41 -6.75 -70.48
C SER A 625 -2.77 -5.42 -70.89
N THR A 626 -2.66 -5.15 -72.19
CA THR A 626 -2.16 -3.89 -72.75
C THR A 626 -3.26 -3.07 -73.43
N ALA A 627 -4.53 -3.47 -73.29
CA ALA A 627 -5.66 -2.78 -73.89
C ALA A 627 -5.96 -1.48 -73.13
N THR A 628 -6.30 -0.44 -73.89
CA THR A 628 -6.64 0.89 -73.35
C THR A 628 -8.14 0.96 -73.12
N HIS A 629 -8.56 1.42 -71.93
CA HIS A 629 -9.96 1.74 -71.66
C HIS A 629 -10.38 2.95 -72.50
N ILE A 630 -11.40 2.79 -73.34
CA ILE A 630 -11.86 3.83 -74.27
C ILE A 630 -13.18 4.46 -73.82
N LYS A 631 -14.09 3.70 -73.20
CA LYS A 631 -15.39 4.23 -72.78
C LYS A 631 -16.04 3.39 -71.69
N THR A 632 -16.72 4.04 -70.75
CA THR A 632 -17.72 3.42 -69.87
C THR A 632 -19.11 3.81 -70.35
N VAL A 633 -20.00 2.83 -70.48
CA VAL A 633 -21.35 2.96 -71.05
C VAL A 633 -22.38 2.54 -70.00
N ASP A 634 -23.29 3.46 -69.71
CA ASP A 634 -24.47 3.24 -68.87
C ASP A 634 -25.55 2.47 -69.65
N GLY A 635 -26.31 1.63 -68.95
CA GLY A 635 -27.39 0.86 -69.58
C GLY A 635 -28.37 0.29 -68.57
N LEU A 636 -29.23 -0.61 -69.04
CA LEU A 636 -30.11 -1.42 -68.20
C LEU A 636 -29.70 -2.89 -68.29
N ALA A 637 -29.85 -3.61 -67.17
CA ALA A 637 -29.54 -5.03 -67.08
C ALA A 637 -30.34 -5.84 -68.13
N GLY A 638 -29.67 -6.74 -68.85
CA GLY A 638 -30.27 -7.58 -69.89
C GLY A 638 -30.72 -6.85 -71.17
N GLN A 639 -30.48 -5.54 -71.29
CA GLN A 639 -30.82 -4.76 -72.49
C GLN A 639 -29.62 -4.61 -73.43
N VAL A 640 -29.91 -4.38 -74.71
CA VAL A 640 -28.90 -4.10 -75.74
C VAL A 640 -28.27 -2.72 -75.45
N SER A 641 -26.97 -2.59 -75.69
CA SER A 641 -26.24 -1.33 -75.63
C SER A 641 -25.17 -1.31 -76.73
N GLY A 642 -24.81 -0.11 -77.16
CA GLY A 642 -23.83 0.06 -78.22
C GLY A 642 -22.98 1.31 -78.04
N TYR A 643 -21.84 1.33 -78.73
CA TYR A 643 -20.90 2.44 -78.75
C TYR A 643 -20.17 2.51 -80.09
N ASP A 644 -20.16 3.70 -80.67
CA ASP A 644 -19.41 3.99 -81.90
C ASP A 644 -18.02 4.52 -81.53
N ASP A 645 -16.98 3.76 -81.89
CA ASP A 645 -15.58 4.16 -81.73
C ASP A 645 -15.02 4.74 -83.03
N ASP A 646 -14.33 5.89 -82.94
CA ASP A 646 -13.60 6.51 -84.05
C ASP A 646 -12.08 6.37 -83.79
N PRO A 647 -11.47 5.20 -84.10
CA PRO A 647 -10.08 4.92 -83.75
C PRO A 647 -9.09 5.67 -84.64
N PRO A 648 -8.00 6.23 -84.07
CA PRO A 648 -6.98 6.91 -84.86
C PRO A 648 -6.23 5.93 -85.78
N GLY A 649 -6.07 6.30 -87.05
CA GLY A 649 -5.37 5.52 -88.08
C GLY A 649 -6.32 4.67 -88.93
N ALA A 650 -6.62 5.17 -90.13
CA ALA A 650 -7.51 4.52 -91.10
C ALA A 650 -6.96 3.15 -91.53
N SER A 651 -7.84 2.15 -91.64
CA SER A 651 -7.58 0.78 -92.11
C SER A 651 -6.69 -0.08 -91.20
N ALA A 652 -6.55 0.26 -89.92
CA ALA A 652 -5.83 -0.57 -88.95
C ALA A 652 -6.74 -1.62 -88.27
N LEU A 653 -6.24 -2.85 -88.12
CA LEU A 653 -6.90 -3.90 -87.35
C LEU A 653 -6.93 -3.52 -85.85
N ARG A 654 -8.10 -3.58 -85.23
CA ARG A 654 -8.31 -3.30 -83.81
C ARG A 654 -8.99 -4.48 -83.11
N TYR A 655 -8.59 -4.71 -81.87
CA TYR A 655 -9.18 -5.70 -80.97
C TYR A 655 -9.96 -4.96 -79.88
N TYR A 656 -11.21 -5.36 -79.67
CA TYR A 656 -12.09 -4.78 -78.66
C TYR A 656 -12.47 -5.82 -77.61
N TRP A 657 -12.63 -5.38 -76.37
CA TRP A 657 -13.18 -6.15 -75.27
C TRP A 657 -14.23 -5.34 -74.53
N ALA A 658 -15.21 -6.03 -73.95
CA ALA A 658 -16.19 -5.44 -73.05
C ALA A 658 -16.17 -6.15 -71.69
N ILE A 659 -16.30 -5.39 -70.61
CA ILE A 659 -16.39 -5.89 -69.24
C ILE A 659 -17.61 -5.27 -68.58
N THR A 660 -18.45 -6.06 -67.93
CA THR A 660 -19.49 -5.55 -67.04
C THR A 660 -18.90 -5.27 -65.67
N ILE A 661 -19.23 -4.14 -65.07
CA ILE A 661 -18.95 -3.85 -63.67
C ILE A 661 -20.26 -3.84 -62.88
N ASN A 662 -20.22 -4.33 -61.65
CA ASN A 662 -21.34 -4.25 -60.70
C ASN A 662 -21.33 -2.91 -59.94
N GLY A 663 -22.36 -2.64 -59.14
CA GLY A 663 -22.48 -1.38 -58.37
C GLY A 663 -21.36 -1.15 -57.34
N SER A 664 -20.60 -2.20 -56.99
CA SER A 664 -19.43 -2.15 -56.10
C SER A 664 -18.10 -2.11 -56.86
N GLY A 665 -18.12 -2.00 -58.20
CA GLY A 665 -16.94 -1.90 -59.05
C GLY A 665 -16.23 -3.23 -59.33
N VAL A 666 -16.84 -4.38 -59.05
CA VAL A 666 -16.29 -5.70 -59.40
C VAL A 666 -16.53 -5.97 -60.89
N ALA A 667 -15.46 -6.27 -61.60
CA ALA A 667 -15.47 -6.55 -63.04
C ALA A 667 -15.78 -8.02 -63.36
N SER A 668 -16.59 -8.25 -64.40
CA SER A 668 -16.81 -9.54 -65.04
C SER A 668 -15.53 -10.08 -65.68
N VAL A 669 -15.57 -11.35 -66.12
CA VAL A 669 -14.63 -11.82 -67.14
C VAL A 669 -14.79 -11.02 -68.43
N THR A 670 -13.77 -10.98 -69.27
CA THR A 670 -13.80 -10.21 -70.52
C THR A 670 -14.69 -10.88 -71.58
N ALA A 671 -15.55 -10.10 -72.22
CA ALA A 671 -16.20 -10.46 -73.47
C ALA A 671 -15.35 -10.00 -74.66
N GLY A 672 -15.12 -10.88 -75.63
CA GLY A 672 -14.19 -10.66 -76.75
C GLY A 672 -12.92 -11.53 -76.64
N PRO A 673 -11.89 -11.28 -77.47
CA PRO A 673 -11.77 -10.16 -78.39
C PRO A 673 -12.76 -10.26 -79.57
N VAL A 674 -13.29 -9.12 -79.99
CA VAL A 674 -13.86 -8.97 -81.34
C VAL A 674 -12.97 -8.06 -82.16
N THR A 675 -12.85 -8.34 -83.45
CA THR A 675 -11.95 -7.62 -84.34
C THR A 675 -12.71 -6.82 -85.38
N ALA A 676 -12.30 -5.58 -85.59
CA ALA A 676 -12.76 -4.76 -86.70
C ALA A 676 -11.58 -3.99 -87.31
N THR A 677 -11.66 -3.75 -88.63
CA THR A 677 -10.70 -2.91 -89.35
C THR A 677 -11.42 -1.62 -89.70
N ALA A 678 -11.02 -0.52 -89.03
CA ALA A 678 -11.69 0.78 -89.11
C ALA A 678 -11.53 1.48 -90.46
#